data_AF-A0A819ND91-F1
#
_entry.id   AF-A0A819ND91-F1
#
_cell.length_a   1.000
_cell.length_b   1.000
_cell.length_c   1.000
_cell.angle_alpha   90.00
_cell.angle_beta   90.00
_cell.angle_gamma   90.00
#
_symmetry.space_group_name_H-M   'P 1'
#
loop_
_entity.id
_entity.type
_entity.pdbx_description
1 polymer ?
#
loop_
_entity_poly.entity_id
_entity_poly.type
_entity_poly.pdbx_seq_one_letter_code
_entity_poly.pdbx_strand_id
1 'polypeptide(L)'
;MRGELVEEETNEIKQNQEKSKANLAKTVFFRNHNHITGFYLIWIRLSTFIIKRWILSRRQIFVLFGFFLGPLLIEILTISTLPSPKDIQASLLQNERVKDAQVTLIPSIYNPQTIVIHSNENDNQIKGYLKNYLTNMNANIEEISTNNIIDYILSRNNNSYDTYVNKYQMGFSIDKRSTLVIFNVFFSTVNYHTMATGLSIATTCLFQYYANSSLKSIQTINQPILTSSASVTARAIFYDRIYCFDTVPLSLLNFINSFIASIFISILALNVIRERISHSKDLQLLTNTSKKLYWFSNFLYDLTLCWIVSALLTIIVKIGSVVHPNPEVEVQIYKGTEQISYFFLLYVMYSLASLPFMYSYSFIPESELIGFIMFLIVNVFACFFDMVLGFIAVFSQASPSSSTDKMGTTTQVMLILRLILAGFFPTVNFKQSLFNIRLRSDPTCVSVINSIMITNYSSDEPWTSLNEPGIGLQLVIFTVQIVVWWTILTCIENRVKIGQLICCCCNRKEHMTIDRKRKQVNSNNSTMALEWNDSKLDKDVRDERRIILNNRELFTSAVVLARDLVQQFKKRKGKSLFSPYFTAVDHLNFYVPKQSCFGLLGANGAGKTTTFRMLINDIQPTAGEIIINGKKINQTKRNIGMGFCPQFDWLIEDLNVAETLTLFARLKGLSTAEIPITCNEMIELFDLEPYRNREVKNLSGGNKRKVSAAVAFMANPSLVFLDEPTTGLDAGAKRKLWSAIRAARDAGLTIIMTSHSMEECEALCTKIGIMKSGQFICLGNLQHLKNRFGKGYSVQVKVSREKMNEFQQELATITQTTLEQIFVRLAGYDINDDNTLTETPSVSSQSNLNTATVNQVSVIDCTVSTCTLDKLDSDQFMSAESIDIRL
;
A
#
# COMPACT_ATOMS: atom_id res chain seq x y z
N MET A 1 23.91 -42.52 -42.39
CA MET A 1 25.04 -43.01 -41.56
C MET A 1 25.62 -41.97 -40.60
N ARG A 2 26.38 -40.92 -41.02
CA ARG A 2 26.96 -39.96 -40.04
C ARG A 2 25.94 -39.06 -39.32
N GLY A 3 24.79 -38.77 -39.94
CA GLY A 3 23.69 -38.02 -39.32
C GLY A 3 22.87 -38.88 -38.34
N GLU A 4 22.57 -40.13 -38.72
CA GLU A 4 21.82 -41.09 -37.89
C GLU A 4 22.59 -41.48 -36.62
N LEU A 5 23.91 -41.69 -36.71
CA LEU A 5 24.74 -42.00 -35.53
C LEU A 5 24.78 -40.83 -34.52
N VAL A 6 24.77 -39.59 -35.00
CA VAL A 6 24.72 -38.40 -34.12
C VAL A 6 23.32 -38.22 -33.53
N GLU A 7 22.26 -38.56 -34.27
CA GLU A 7 20.90 -38.58 -33.74
C GLU A 7 20.68 -39.70 -32.71
N GLU A 8 21.24 -40.89 -32.92
CA GLU A 8 21.22 -41.99 -31.97
C GLU A 8 22.01 -41.67 -30.70
N GLU A 9 23.25 -41.16 -30.82
CA GLU A 9 24.05 -40.74 -29.65
C GLU A 9 23.36 -39.62 -28.86
N THR A 10 22.77 -38.63 -29.54
CA THR A 10 22.05 -37.55 -28.85
C THR A 10 20.75 -38.04 -28.20
N ASN A 11 20.08 -39.05 -28.78
CA ASN A 11 18.90 -39.67 -28.19
C ASN A 11 19.24 -40.57 -27.00
N GLU A 12 20.35 -41.32 -27.05
CA GLU A 12 20.85 -42.09 -25.91
C GLU A 12 21.26 -41.19 -24.74
N ILE A 13 21.95 -40.08 -25.01
CA ILE A 13 22.32 -39.09 -23.98
C ILE A 13 21.06 -38.50 -23.32
N LYS A 14 20.04 -38.16 -24.11
CA LYS A 14 18.75 -37.65 -23.59
C LYS A 14 18.04 -38.70 -22.73
N GLN A 15 17.98 -39.95 -23.17
CA GLN A 15 17.35 -41.04 -22.41
C GLN A 15 18.09 -41.32 -21.10
N ASN A 16 19.43 -41.29 -21.10
CA ASN A 16 20.23 -41.48 -19.90
C ASN A 16 20.07 -40.31 -18.91
N GLN A 17 19.96 -39.08 -19.40
CA GLN A 17 19.64 -37.91 -18.57
C GLN A 17 18.24 -38.01 -17.94
N GLU A 18 17.23 -38.48 -18.68
CA GLU A 18 15.88 -38.68 -18.15
C GLU A 18 15.82 -39.79 -17.08
N LYS A 19 16.51 -40.91 -17.31
CA LYS A 19 16.65 -41.99 -16.30
C LYS A 19 17.37 -41.50 -15.05
N SER A 20 18.45 -40.74 -15.19
CA SER A 20 19.19 -40.14 -14.08
C SER A 20 18.28 -39.22 -13.24
N LYS A 21 17.49 -38.35 -13.88
CA LYS A 21 16.55 -37.46 -13.20
C LYS A 21 15.38 -38.18 -12.54
N ALA A 22 14.88 -39.26 -13.14
CA ALA A 22 13.85 -40.10 -12.52
C ALA A 22 14.39 -40.78 -11.24
N ASN A 23 15.65 -41.21 -11.25
CA ASN A 23 16.34 -41.75 -10.08
C ASN A 23 16.61 -40.67 -9.02
N LEU A 24 17.00 -39.47 -9.44
CA LEU A 24 17.14 -38.32 -8.55
C LEU A 24 15.80 -38.00 -7.88
N ALA A 25 14.71 -37.89 -8.64
CA ALA A 25 13.38 -37.61 -8.11
C ALA A 25 12.94 -38.63 -7.06
N LYS A 26 13.20 -39.93 -7.30
CA LYS A 26 12.98 -40.97 -6.29
C LYS A 26 13.83 -40.71 -5.05
N THR A 27 15.15 -40.54 -5.19
CA THR A 27 16.04 -40.28 -4.05
C THR A 27 15.59 -39.08 -3.22
N VAL A 28 15.19 -37.99 -3.88
CA VAL A 28 14.72 -36.75 -3.24
C VAL A 28 13.44 -36.96 -2.44
N PHE A 29 12.43 -37.65 -3.00
CA PHE A 29 11.14 -37.82 -2.33
C PHE A 29 11.10 -38.98 -1.33
N PHE A 30 11.95 -40.00 -1.48
CA PHE A 30 12.07 -41.10 -0.52
C PHE A 30 12.92 -40.75 0.72
N ARG A 31 13.66 -39.63 0.69
CA ARG A 31 14.52 -39.23 1.80
C ARG A 31 13.71 -38.79 3.02
N ASN A 32 13.97 -39.44 4.15
CA ASN A 32 13.48 -38.95 5.44
C ASN A 32 14.31 -37.75 5.88
N HIS A 33 13.65 -36.61 6.04
CA HIS A 33 14.27 -35.38 6.50
C HIS A 33 14.28 -35.31 8.03
N ASN A 34 15.39 -34.83 8.60
CA ASN A 34 15.43 -34.50 10.02
C ASN A 34 14.77 -33.14 10.23
N HIS A 35 13.53 -33.17 10.69
CA HIS A 35 12.81 -31.95 11.05
C HIS A 35 13.19 -31.49 12.46
N ILE A 36 13.54 -30.23 12.57
CA ILE A 36 13.76 -29.57 13.86
C ILE A 36 12.41 -29.34 14.52
N THR A 37 12.30 -29.66 15.81
CA THR A 37 11.06 -29.49 16.60
C THR A 37 11.30 -28.63 17.85
N GLY A 38 10.22 -28.22 18.51
CA GLY A 38 10.27 -27.48 19.78
C GLY A 38 10.65 -26.00 19.66
N PHE A 39 11.26 -25.45 20.72
CA PHE A 39 11.61 -24.03 20.82
C PHE A 39 12.64 -23.60 19.78
N TYR A 40 13.58 -24.47 19.43
CA TYR A 40 14.61 -24.20 18.43
C TYR A 40 14.00 -23.95 17.03
N LEU A 41 12.91 -24.64 16.68
CA LEU A 41 12.16 -24.38 15.44
C LEU A 41 11.55 -22.97 15.42
N ILE A 42 11.02 -22.50 16.56
CA ILE A 42 10.45 -21.15 16.68
C ILE A 42 11.55 -20.11 16.46
N TRP A 43 12.73 -20.32 17.06
CA TRP A 43 13.88 -19.45 16.87
C TRP A 43 14.37 -19.42 15.42
N ILE A 44 14.48 -20.58 14.76
CA ILE A 44 14.86 -20.64 13.34
C ILE A 44 13.84 -19.92 12.47
N ARG A 45 12.55 -20.09 12.71
CA ARG A 45 11.51 -19.38 11.95
C ARG A 45 11.57 -17.87 12.17
N LEU A 46 11.78 -17.43 13.40
CA LEU A 46 11.97 -16.02 13.74
C LEU A 46 13.19 -15.43 13.03
N SER A 47 14.35 -16.08 13.14
CA SER A 47 15.58 -15.63 12.50
C SER A 47 15.46 -15.66 10.97
N THR A 48 14.73 -16.62 10.42
CA THR A 48 14.46 -16.72 8.98
C THR A 48 13.66 -15.53 8.45
N PHE A 49 12.59 -15.12 9.15
CA PHE A 49 11.85 -13.91 8.77
C PHE A 49 12.69 -12.63 8.88
N ILE A 50 13.55 -12.54 9.89
CA ILE A 50 14.50 -11.41 10.05
C ILE A 50 15.54 -11.40 8.92
N ILE A 51 16.12 -12.54 8.57
CA ILE A 51 17.10 -12.66 7.47
C ILE A 51 16.44 -12.30 6.13
N LYS A 52 15.23 -12.79 5.89
CA LYS A 52 14.42 -12.40 4.72
C LYS A 52 14.29 -10.87 4.65
N ARG A 53 13.85 -10.24 5.74
CA ARG A 53 13.69 -8.79 5.82
C ARG A 53 15.00 -8.06 5.56
N TRP A 54 16.10 -8.54 6.13
CA TRP A 54 17.44 -7.98 5.90
C TRP A 54 17.87 -8.05 4.43
N ILE A 55 17.65 -9.17 3.74
CA ILE A 55 17.96 -9.30 2.31
C ILE A 55 17.15 -8.29 1.49
N LEU A 56 15.84 -8.18 1.75
CA LEU A 56 14.95 -7.23 1.06
C LEU A 56 15.38 -5.77 1.27
N SER A 57 15.65 -5.39 2.53
CA SER A 57 16.11 -4.03 2.87
C SER A 57 17.48 -3.72 2.27
N ARG A 58 18.41 -4.68 2.24
CA ARG A 58 19.73 -4.50 1.62
C ARG A 58 19.64 -4.22 0.12
N ARG A 59 18.74 -4.90 -0.60
CA ARG A 59 18.53 -4.67 -2.04
C ARG A 59 17.88 -3.31 -2.33
N GLN A 60 17.20 -2.73 -1.35
CA GLN A 60 16.59 -1.39 -1.41
C GLN A 60 17.41 -0.32 -0.66
N ILE A 61 18.66 -0.60 -0.30
CA ILE A 61 19.43 0.28 0.59
C ILE A 61 19.65 1.67 0.01
N PHE A 62 19.82 1.79 -1.31
CA PHE A 62 19.95 3.09 -1.97
C PHE A 62 18.67 3.92 -1.91
N VAL A 63 17.51 3.26 -1.99
CA VAL A 63 16.21 3.91 -1.85
C VAL A 63 16.03 4.38 -0.41
N LEU A 64 16.27 3.50 0.56
CA LEU A 64 16.27 3.83 1.99
C LEU A 64 17.23 4.98 2.34
N PHE A 65 18.44 4.98 1.77
CA PHE A 65 19.44 6.02 1.99
C PHE A 65 19.06 7.34 1.32
N GLY A 66 18.56 7.32 0.08
CA GLY A 66 18.11 8.53 -0.62
C GLY A 66 16.95 9.22 0.10
N PHE A 67 16.00 8.44 0.62
CA PHE A 67 14.90 8.96 1.44
C PHE A 67 15.29 9.31 2.87
N PHE A 68 16.49 8.95 3.33
CA PHE A 68 17.05 9.42 4.61
C PHE A 68 17.82 10.73 4.42
N LEU A 69 18.64 10.82 3.37
CA LEU A 69 19.46 11.99 3.05
C LEU A 69 18.62 13.20 2.62
N GLY A 70 17.56 12.99 1.83
CA GLY A 70 16.68 14.07 1.35
C GLY A 70 16.05 14.87 2.49
N PRO A 71 15.29 14.23 3.39
CA PRO A 71 14.84 14.81 4.65
C PRO A 71 15.89 15.54 5.47
N LEU A 72 17.07 14.95 5.63
CA LEU A 72 18.18 15.55 6.36
C LEU A 72 18.69 16.84 5.71
N LEU A 73 18.80 16.84 4.37
CA LEU A 73 19.17 18.04 3.63
C LEU A 73 18.09 19.11 3.73
N ILE A 74 16.81 18.73 3.71
CA ILE A 74 15.70 19.66 3.93
C ILE A 74 15.76 20.23 5.34
N GLU A 75 16.00 19.41 6.36
CA GLU A 75 16.12 19.85 7.75
C GLU A 75 17.28 20.84 7.92
N ILE A 76 18.47 20.50 7.41
CA ILE A 76 19.63 21.41 7.41
C ILE A 76 19.33 22.71 6.64
N LEU A 77 18.67 22.62 5.48
CA LEU A 77 18.31 23.78 4.68
C LEU A 77 17.28 24.66 5.38
N THR A 78 16.27 24.07 6.03
CA THR A 78 15.29 24.82 6.82
C THR A 78 15.96 25.54 7.98
N ILE A 79 16.87 24.87 8.69
CA ILE A 79 17.62 25.47 9.79
C ILE A 79 18.48 26.65 9.31
N SER A 80 19.07 26.53 8.12
CA SER A 80 19.90 27.60 7.55
C SER A 80 19.12 28.80 7.01
N THR A 81 17.81 28.65 6.74
CA THR A 81 17.00 29.65 6.02
C THR A 81 16.02 30.42 6.91
N LEU A 82 15.69 29.91 8.09
CA LEU A 82 14.80 30.60 9.04
C LEU A 82 15.54 31.79 9.70
N PRO A 83 15.00 33.02 9.66
CA PRO A 83 15.62 34.18 10.33
C PRO A 83 15.32 34.18 11.84
N SER A 84 16.28 34.54 12.70
CA SER A 84 16.03 34.56 14.16
C SER A 84 15.10 35.70 14.56
N PRO A 85 14.40 35.57 15.71
CA PRO A 85 13.67 36.69 16.31
C PRO A 85 14.54 37.93 16.49
N LYS A 86 15.83 37.74 16.85
CA LYS A 86 16.77 38.84 17.01
C LYS A 86 17.35 39.33 15.70
N ASP A 87 17.46 38.54 14.64
CA ASP A 87 17.80 39.00 13.29
C ASP A 87 16.63 39.79 12.69
N ILE A 88 15.40 39.39 12.97
CA ILE A 88 14.19 40.14 12.60
C ILE A 88 14.15 41.44 13.42
N GLN A 89 14.38 41.39 14.73
CA GLN A 89 14.40 42.57 15.58
C GLN A 89 15.58 43.49 15.25
N ALA A 90 16.75 42.94 14.97
CA ALA A 90 17.96 43.66 14.58
C ALA A 90 17.83 44.24 13.18
N SER A 91 17.28 43.53 12.19
CA SER A 91 16.98 44.10 10.86
C SER A 91 15.92 45.19 10.93
N LEU A 92 14.95 45.09 11.83
CA LEU A 92 13.96 46.15 12.10
C LEU A 92 14.57 47.36 12.81
N LEU A 93 15.53 47.15 13.73
CA LEU A 93 16.24 48.21 14.46
C LEU A 93 17.40 48.83 13.66
N GLN A 94 18.05 48.05 12.79
CA GLN A 94 19.12 48.44 11.88
C GLN A 94 18.60 49.00 10.56
N ASN A 95 17.29 48.91 10.27
CA ASN A 95 16.70 49.64 9.16
C ASN A 95 16.95 51.15 9.39
N GLU A 96 18.01 51.66 8.77
CA GLU A 96 18.44 53.07 8.76
C GLU A 96 17.28 54.02 8.41
N ARG A 97 16.27 53.50 7.70
CA ARG A 97 14.98 54.17 7.42
C ARG A 97 14.28 54.77 8.66
N VAL A 98 14.49 54.25 9.87
CA VAL A 98 13.90 54.82 11.09
C VAL A 98 14.72 56.01 11.61
N LYS A 99 16.04 56.00 11.42
CA LYS A 99 16.92 57.16 11.72
C LYS A 99 16.73 58.29 10.69
N ASP A 100 16.42 57.92 9.45
CA ASP A 100 16.16 58.86 8.34
C ASP A 100 14.67 59.26 8.19
N ALA A 101 13.80 58.92 9.15
CA ALA A 101 12.37 59.23 9.09
C ALA A 101 12.04 60.73 9.31
N GLN A 102 13.03 61.61 9.27
CA GLN A 102 12.83 63.05 9.27
C GLN A 102 12.35 63.50 7.90
N VAL A 103 11.10 63.96 7.83
CA VAL A 103 10.52 64.46 6.58
C VAL A 103 10.38 65.98 6.68
N THR A 104 11.16 66.72 5.88
CA THR A 104 11.00 68.18 5.79
C THR A 104 9.77 68.50 4.96
N LEU A 105 8.79 69.18 5.57
CA LEU A 105 7.46 69.40 5.01
C LEU A 105 7.47 70.49 3.92
N ILE A 106 7.80 70.08 2.69
CA ILE A 106 7.91 70.93 1.49
C ILE A 106 6.94 70.40 0.41
N PRO A 107 6.36 71.28 -0.45
CA PRO A 107 5.53 70.85 -1.59
C PRO A 107 6.14 69.74 -2.47
N SER A 108 7.47 69.70 -2.58
CA SER A 108 8.20 68.75 -3.44
C SER A 108 8.16 67.30 -2.96
N ILE A 109 7.73 67.00 -1.72
CA ILE A 109 7.62 65.61 -1.20
C ILE A 109 6.75 64.74 -2.11
N TYR A 110 5.75 65.33 -2.74
CA TYR A 110 4.70 64.59 -3.47
C TYR A 110 4.60 65.01 -4.95
N ASN A 111 5.68 65.57 -5.52
CA ASN A 111 5.69 66.08 -6.90
C ASN A 111 5.35 64.97 -7.92
N PRO A 112 4.60 65.24 -9.01
CA PRO A 112 4.10 66.54 -9.49
C PRO A 112 2.76 66.97 -8.86
N GLN A 113 2.77 68.02 -8.04
CA GLN A 113 1.55 68.63 -7.50
C GLN A 113 1.22 69.93 -8.24
N THR A 114 -0.05 70.10 -8.62
CA THR A 114 -0.61 71.38 -9.02
C THR A 114 -1.32 72.00 -7.81
N ILE A 115 -0.86 73.18 -7.39
CA ILE A 115 -1.40 73.94 -6.27
C ILE A 115 -2.31 75.03 -6.83
N VAL A 116 -3.56 75.01 -6.39
CA VAL A 116 -4.58 75.98 -6.81
C VAL A 116 -4.58 77.19 -5.89
N ILE A 117 -4.53 78.40 -6.43
CA ILE A 117 -4.54 79.65 -5.65
C ILE A 117 -5.69 80.56 -6.10
N HIS A 118 -6.50 81.03 -5.14
CA HIS A 118 -7.53 82.05 -5.34
C HIS A 118 -7.33 83.25 -4.42
N SER A 119 -7.66 84.44 -4.91
CA SER A 119 -7.61 85.69 -4.14
C SER A 119 -8.72 86.62 -4.63
N ASN A 120 -9.48 87.21 -3.70
CA ASN A 120 -10.59 88.11 -4.01
C ASN A 120 -10.12 89.47 -4.56
N GLU A 121 -8.94 89.96 -4.16
CA GLU A 121 -8.30 91.16 -4.74
C GLU A 121 -7.13 90.75 -5.66
N ASN A 122 -6.99 91.41 -6.81
CA ASN A 122 -5.90 91.16 -7.76
C ASN A 122 -4.53 91.62 -7.22
N ASP A 123 -4.48 92.72 -6.45
CA ASP A 123 -3.25 93.33 -5.89
C ASP A 123 -2.99 92.93 -4.43
N ASN A 124 -3.20 91.66 -4.08
CA ASN A 124 -2.90 91.17 -2.73
C ASN A 124 -1.40 90.88 -2.56
N GLN A 125 -0.71 91.68 -1.75
CA GLN A 125 0.72 91.50 -1.43
C GLN A 125 1.02 90.09 -0.86
N ILE A 126 0.12 89.52 -0.05
CA ILE A 126 0.23 88.17 0.52
C ILE A 126 0.24 87.10 -0.59
N LYS A 127 -0.58 87.27 -1.63
CA LYS A 127 -0.60 86.38 -2.81
C LYS A 127 0.75 86.42 -3.53
N GLY A 128 1.37 87.59 -3.62
CA GLY A 128 2.72 87.76 -4.17
C GLY A 128 3.78 86.97 -3.41
N TYR A 129 3.78 87.04 -2.08
CA TYR A 129 4.69 86.23 -1.25
C TYR A 129 4.43 84.73 -1.38
N LEU A 130 3.17 84.29 -1.38
CA LEU A 130 2.80 82.87 -1.55
C LEU A 130 3.29 82.33 -2.90
N LYS A 131 3.05 83.09 -3.98
CA LYS A 131 3.47 82.72 -5.33
C LYS A 131 4.99 82.60 -5.41
N ASN A 132 5.72 83.60 -4.93
CA ASN A 132 7.19 83.59 -4.92
C ASN A 132 7.76 82.41 -4.13
N TYR A 133 7.17 82.08 -2.98
CA TYR A 133 7.60 80.94 -2.17
C TYR A 133 7.36 79.60 -2.89
N LEU A 134 6.19 79.43 -3.51
CA LEU A 134 5.84 78.21 -4.24
C LEU A 134 6.63 78.04 -5.54
N THR A 135 6.93 79.12 -6.27
CA THR A 135 7.80 79.08 -7.47
C THR A 135 9.24 78.71 -7.11
N ASN A 136 9.76 79.22 -5.99
CA ASN A 136 11.10 78.87 -5.52
C ASN A 136 11.23 77.38 -5.14
N MET A 137 10.11 76.72 -4.81
CA MET A 137 10.04 75.30 -4.48
C MET A 137 9.67 74.41 -5.67
N ASN A 138 9.66 74.94 -6.90
CA ASN A 138 9.31 74.23 -8.14
C ASN A 138 7.90 73.60 -8.15
N ALA A 139 6.91 74.23 -7.50
CA ALA A 139 5.53 73.78 -7.55
C ALA A 139 4.80 74.32 -8.80
N ASN A 140 3.92 73.52 -9.40
CA ASN A 140 3.04 73.99 -10.48
C ASN A 140 1.86 74.76 -9.90
N ILE A 141 1.65 76.01 -10.32
CA ILE A 141 0.63 76.89 -9.75
C ILE A 141 -0.48 77.15 -10.77
N GLU A 142 -1.74 76.92 -10.40
CA GLU A 142 -2.92 77.32 -11.18
C GLU A 142 -3.66 78.44 -10.44
N GLU A 143 -3.73 79.63 -11.03
CA GLU A 143 -4.46 80.77 -10.48
C GLU A 143 -5.88 80.85 -11.02
N ILE A 144 -6.84 81.12 -10.14
CA ILE A 144 -8.25 81.08 -10.47
C ILE A 144 -8.94 82.37 -10.02
N SER A 145 -9.78 82.93 -10.89
CA SER A 145 -10.59 84.13 -10.65
C SER A 145 -11.98 83.85 -10.06
N THR A 146 -12.47 82.61 -10.09
CA THR A 146 -13.79 82.22 -9.57
C THR A 146 -13.79 82.06 -8.04
N ASN A 147 -14.86 82.51 -7.38
CA ASN A 147 -14.98 82.61 -5.91
C ASN A 147 -14.92 81.30 -5.11
N ASN A 148 -14.85 80.11 -5.74
CA ASN A 148 -14.90 78.84 -5.03
C ASN A 148 -13.87 77.82 -5.55
N ILE A 149 -12.79 77.63 -4.78
CA ILE A 149 -11.71 76.65 -5.10
C ILE A 149 -12.25 75.21 -5.12
N ILE A 150 -13.17 74.89 -4.21
CA ILE A 150 -13.71 73.54 -4.04
C ILE A 150 -14.45 73.10 -5.33
N ASP A 151 -15.32 73.96 -5.87
CA ASP A 151 -16.07 73.65 -7.09
C ASP A 151 -15.14 73.47 -8.29
N TYR A 152 -14.07 74.26 -8.39
CA TYR A 152 -13.06 74.10 -9.43
C TYR A 152 -12.35 72.75 -9.32
N ILE A 153 -11.85 72.40 -8.13
CA ILE A 153 -11.15 71.13 -7.89
C ILE A 153 -12.10 69.95 -8.15
N LEU A 154 -13.37 70.03 -7.71
CA LEU A 154 -14.39 69.01 -8.00
C LEU A 154 -14.73 68.89 -9.48
N SER A 155 -14.75 69.98 -10.25
CA SER A 155 -15.00 69.92 -11.70
C SER A 155 -13.94 69.13 -12.46
N ARG A 156 -12.71 69.04 -11.95
CA ARG A 156 -11.61 68.25 -12.53
C ARG A 156 -11.77 66.74 -12.29
N ASN A 157 -12.48 66.35 -11.24
CA ASN A 157 -12.85 64.95 -11.00
C ASN A 157 -13.64 64.37 -12.20
N ASN A 158 -14.51 65.18 -12.82
CA ASN A 158 -15.31 64.77 -13.98
C ASN A 158 -14.47 64.51 -15.25
N ASN A 159 -13.25 65.07 -15.33
CA ASN A 159 -12.37 64.91 -16.49
C ASN A 159 -11.42 63.70 -16.34
N SER A 160 -10.87 63.45 -15.15
CA SER A 160 -10.19 62.18 -14.80
C SER A 160 -9.93 62.06 -13.30
N TYR A 161 -10.43 60.98 -12.69
CA TYR A 161 -10.27 60.69 -11.26
C TYR A 161 -8.80 60.57 -10.83
N ASP A 162 -7.97 59.94 -11.66
CA ASP A 162 -6.55 59.71 -11.35
C ASP A 162 -5.73 61.01 -11.33
N THR A 163 -6.02 61.95 -12.24
CA THR A 163 -5.38 63.27 -12.19
C THR A 163 -5.91 64.11 -11.03
N TYR A 164 -7.18 63.99 -10.67
CA TYR A 164 -7.75 64.65 -9.49
C TYR A 164 -7.04 64.21 -8.20
N VAL A 165 -6.94 62.90 -7.95
CA VAL A 165 -6.37 62.34 -6.71
C VAL A 165 -4.87 62.62 -6.59
N ASN A 166 -4.11 62.46 -7.69
CA ASN A 166 -2.66 62.54 -7.65
C ASN A 166 -2.11 63.95 -7.89
N LYS A 167 -2.78 64.79 -8.69
CA LYS A 167 -2.27 66.11 -9.11
C LYS A 167 -2.75 67.25 -8.21
N TYR A 168 -3.99 67.21 -7.73
CA TYR A 168 -4.63 68.31 -6.97
C TYR A 168 -4.68 68.00 -5.47
N GLN A 169 -3.54 68.13 -4.79
CA GLN A 169 -3.41 67.72 -3.39
C GLN A 169 -3.58 68.85 -2.36
N MET A 170 -3.36 70.11 -2.77
CA MET A 170 -3.47 71.29 -1.90
C MET A 170 -4.00 72.50 -2.67
N GLY A 171 -4.71 73.39 -1.97
CA GLY A 171 -5.18 74.67 -2.51
C GLY A 171 -5.25 75.77 -1.44
N PHE A 172 -5.15 77.04 -1.86
CA PHE A 172 -5.09 78.20 -0.97
C PHE A 172 -6.06 79.29 -1.41
N SER A 173 -6.94 79.77 -0.50
CA SER A 173 -7.78 80.95 -0.74
C SER A 173 -7.41 82.10 0.20
N ILE A 174 -7.30 83.31 -0.34
CA ILE A 174 -6.98 84.52 0.43
C ILE A 174 -8.13 85.53 0.25
N ASP A 175 -8.92 85.69 1.30
CA ASP A 175 -10.08 86.57 1.31
C ASP A 175 -9.85 87.75 2.25
N LYS A 176 -9.63 88.93 1.68
CA LYS A 176 -9.50 90.18 2.44
C LYS A 176 -10.86 90.86 2.54
N ARG A 177 -11.32 91.08 3.77
CA ARG A 177 -12.47 91.92 4.13
C ARG A 177 -11.93 93.13 4.90
N SER A 178 -12.58 94.29 4.83
CA SER A 178 -12.15 95.60 5.36
C SER A 178 -11.07 95.62 6.46
N THR A 179 -11.22 94.86 7.55
CA THR A 179 -10.23 94.74 8.64
C THR A 179 -9.71 93.32 8.93
N LEU A 180 -10.15 92.31 8.17
CA LEU A 180 -9.86 90.90 8.40
C LEU A 180 -9.36 90.23 7.12
N VAL A 181 -8.18 89.60 7.19
CA VAL A 181 -7.68 88.72 6.12
C VAL A 181 -7.90 87.27 6.56
N ILE A 182 -8.64 86.50 5.77
CA ILE A 182 -8.88 85.08 5.97
C ILE A 182 -8.01 84.31 4.99
N PHE A 183 -7.16 83.43 5.51
CA PHE A 183 -6.29 82.56 4.73
C PHE A 183 -6.74 81.11 4.91
N ASN A 184 -7.40 80.52 3.90
CA ASN A 184 -7.89 79.15 3.96
C ASN A 184 -6.92 78.20 3.24
N VAL A 185 -6.67 77.05 3.89
CA VAL A 185 -5.85 75.97 3.35
C VAL A 185 -6.74 74.75 3.10
N PHE A 186 -6.78 74.28 1.86
CA PHE A 186 -7.44 73.06 1.45
C PHE A 186 -6.39 71.97 1.23
N PHE A 187 -6.63 70.77 1.73
CA PHE A 187 -5.70 69.63 1.64
C PHE A 187 -6.45 68.32 1.36
N SER A 188 -5.78 67.39 0.69
CA SER A 188 -6.28 66.03 0.43
C SER A 188 -5.88 65.05 1.54
N THR A 189 -6.79 64.19 2.00
CA THR A 189 -6.51 63.15 3.01
C THR A 189 -5.82 61.90 2.46
N VAL A 190 -5.57 61.84 1.15
CA VAL A 190 -4.94 60.69 0.50
C VAL A 190 -3.46 60.56 0.91
N ASN A 191 -2.77 61.69 1.03
CA ASN A 191 -1.37 61.74 1.44
C ASN A 191 -1.24 62.20 2.89
N TYR A 192 -0.51 61.44 3.70
CA TYR A 192 -0.47 61.60 5.15
C TYR A 192 0.07 62.96 5.63
N HIS A 193 0.92 63.66 4.86
CA HIS A 193 1.54 64.92 5.30
C HIS A 193 0.99 66.20 4.65
N THR A 194 0.02 66.12 3.76
CA THR A 194 -0.55 67.27 3.01
C THR A 194 -1.10 68.38 3.91
N MET A 195 -1.79 68.01 4.99
CA MET A 195 -2.33 68.95 5.95
C MET A 195 -1.20 69.76 6.63
N ALA A 196 -0.17 69.07 7.07
CA ALA A 196 0.97 69.68 7.76
C ALA A 196 1.83 70.52 6.81
N THR A 197 2.04 70.07 5.57
CA THR A 197 2.72 70.86 4.52
C THR A 197 1.92 72.12 4.17
N GLY A 198 0.60 72.02 4.02
CA GLY A 198 -0.27 73.16 3.72
C GLY A 198 -0.21 74.24 4.81
N LEU A 199 -0.22 73.83 6.08
CA LEU A 199 -0.09 74.75 7.21
C LEU A 199 1.28 75.42 7.26
N SER A 200 2.36 74.66 7.05
CA SER A 200 3.75 75.16 7.00
C SER A 200 3.94 76.26 5.95
N ILE A 201 3.36 76.06 4.76
CA ILE A 201 3.39 77.03 3.65
C ILE A 201 2.62 78.30 4.04
N ALA A 202 1.43 78.16 4.61
CA ALA A 202 0.61 79.27 5.06
C ALA A 202 1.32 80.13 6.13
N THR A 203 1.92 79.49 7.13
CA THR A 203 2.66 80.19 8.20
C THR A 203 3.90 80.90 7.68
N THR A 204 4.62 80.28 6.74
CA THR A 204 5.80 80.89 6.12
C THR A 204 5.42 82.12 5.28
N CYS A 205 4.33 82.03 4.52
CA CYS A 205 3.81 83.15 3.73
C CYS A 205 3.40 84.34 4.61
N LEU A 206 2.67 84.09 5.70
CA LEU A 206 2.29 85.14 6.66
C LEU A 206 3.51 85.76 7.32
N PHE A 207 4.51 84.95 7.69
CA PHE A 207 5.76 85.45 8.26
C PHE A 207 6.52 86.36 7.31
N GLN A 208 6.63 85.99 6.03
CA GLN A 208 7.27 86.81 4.99
C GLN A 208 6.56 88.15 4.81
N TYR A 209 5.22 88.15 4.86
CA TYR A 209 4.40 89.35 4.79
C TYR A 209 4.67 90.30 5.96
N TYR A 210 4.60 89.82 7.20
CA TYR A 210 4.85 90.67 8.38
C TYR A 210 6.32 91.10 8.53
N ALA A 211 7.26 90.26 8.14
CA ALA A 211 8.69 90.56 8.19
C ALA A 211 9.16 91.43 7.00
N ASN A 212 8.27 91.72 6.05
CA ASN A 212 8.51 92.47 4.82
C ASN A 212 9.77 92.00 4.06
N SER A 213 9.99 90.68 4.01
CA SER A 213 11.19 90.06 3.43
C SER A 213 10.87 88.68 2.87
N SER A 214 11.16 88.46 1.58
CA SER A 214 10.97 87.17 0.90
C SER A 214 12.08 86.15 1.19
N LEU A 215 13.19 86.56 1.81
CA LEU A 215 14.35 85.71 2.10
C LEU A 215 14.20 84.92 3.41
N LYS A 216 13.24 85.28 4.26
CA LYS A 216 13.00 84.62 5.55
C LYS A 216 11.94 83.54 5.36
N SER A 217 12.17 82.32 5.84
CA SER A 217 11.20 81.23 5.79
C SER A 217 11.21 80.40 7.08
N ILE A 218 10.11 79.70 7.36
CA ILE A 218 10.01 78.79 8.50
C ILE A 218 10.10 77.36 7.95
N GLN A 219 11.13 76.63 8.36
CA GLN A 219 11.27 75.22 8.01
C GLN A 219 10.57 74.37 9.07
N THR A 220 9.65 73.51 8.65
CA THR A 220 9.00 72.52 9.53
C THR A 220 9.43 71.12 9.13
N ILE A 221 9.79 70.32 10.14
CA ILE A 221 10.28 68.95 9.97
C ILE A 221 9.40 68.05 10.82
N ASN A 222 8.79 67.04 10.19
CA ASN A 222 8.14 65.97 10.92
C ASN A 222 9.19 64.94 11.32
N GLN A 223 9.50 64.89 12.62
CA GLN A 223 10.41 63.91 13.18
C GLN A 223 9.66 63.04 14.19
N PRO A 224 9.38 61.76 13.87
CA PRO A 224 8.76 60.86 14.84
C PRO A 224 9.71 60.65 16.03
N ILE A 225 9.15 60.67 17.24
CA ILE A 225 9.89 60.39 18.46
C ILE A 225 10.31 58.91 18.43
N LEU A 226 11.61 58.64 18.55
CA LEU A 226 12.12 57.29 18.78
C LEU A 226 11.56 56.82 20.12
N THR A 227 10.57 55.94 20.07
CA THR A 227 9.83 55.57 21.26
C THR A 227 10.69 54.79 22.24
N SER A 228 10.52 55.06 23.54
CA SER A 228 11.00 54.23 24.64
C SER A 228 10.45 52.80 24.53
N SER A 229 11.09 51.87 25.26
CA SER A 229 10.89 50.42 25.24
C SER A 229 9.44 49.89 25.23
N ALA A 230 8.43 50.71 25.55
CA ALA A 230 7.01 50.35 25.70
C ALA A 230 6.19 50.18 24.38
N SER A 231 6.58 50.80 23.27
CA SER A 231 5.90 50.60 21.96
C SER A 231 6.72 49.77 20.97
N VAL A 232 8.05 49.70 21.17
CA VAL A 232 8.87 48.60 20.63
C VAL A 232 8.35 47.28 21.17
N THR A 233 7.92 47.23 22.44
CA THR A 233 7.26 46.04 23.00
C THR A 233 5.99 45.70 22.26
N ALA A 234 5.09 46.60 21.86
CA ALA A 234 3.87 46.16 21.14
C ALA A 234 4.15 45.47 19.79
N ARG A 235 5.14 45.95 19.00
CA ARG A 235 5.58 45.30 17.75
C ARG A 235 6.44 44.06 18.00
N ALA A 236 7.37 44.12 18.96
CA ALA A 236 8.18 42.96 19.37
C ALA A 236 7.28 41.85 19.92
N ILE A 237 6.32 42.18 20.78
CA ILE A 237 5.25 41.31 21.27
C ILE A 237 4.47 40.69 20.11
N PHE A 238 4.14 41.41 19.04
CA PHE A 238 3.45 40.80 17.89
C PHE A 238 4.32 39.73 17.20
N TYR A 239 5.62 39.97 17.04
CA TYR A 239 6.54 38.99 16.44
C TYR A 239 6.90 37.85 17.39
N ASP A 240 7.12 38.12 18.68
CA ASP A 240 7.28 37.12 19.74
C ASP A 240 6.03 36.24 19.87
N ARG A 241 4.84 36.83 19.69
CA ARG A 241 3.57 36.11 19.57
C ARG A 241 3.56 35.17 18.37
N ILE A 242 3.97 35.61 17.18
CA ILE A 242 4.01 34.72 16.01
C ILE A 242 5.06 33.60 16.16
N TYR A 243 6.21 33.88 16.79
CA TYR A 243 7.32 32.94 16.93
C TYR A 243 7.03 31.80 17.92
N CYS A 244 6.28 32.08 18.99
CA CYS A 244 6.00 31.14 20.07
C CYS A 244 4.75 30.29 19.86
N PHE A 245 3.90 30.63 18.88
CA PHE A 245 2.73 29.84 18.52
C PHE A 245 3.02 28.86 17.37
N ASP A 246 2.12 27.89 17.22
CA ASP A 246 2.15 26.82 16.21
C ASP A 246 1.83 27.36 14.79
N THR A 247 2.14 28.64 14.50
CA THR A 247 1.53 29.45 13.45
C THR A 247 2.53 30.19 12.55
N VAL A 248 3.43 29.47 11.87
CA VAL A 248 3.75 29.71 10.43
C VAL A 248 5.24 29.71 10.01
N PRO A 249 6.27 29.97 10.85
CA PRO A 249 7.64 29.56 10.47
C PRO A 249 8.15 28.28 11.15
N LEU A 250 7.97 28.12 12.48
CA LEU A 250 8.53 26.96 13.20
C LEU A 250 7.57 25.79 13.41
N SER A 251 6.25 26.00 13.31
CA SER A 251 5.33 24.86 13.17
C SER A 251 5.53 24.13 11.85
N LEU A 252 6.01 24.84 10.81
CA LEU A 252 6.45 24.24 9.57
C LEU A 252 7.65 23.31 9.80
N LEU A 253 8.60 23.67 10.66
CA LEU A 253 9.73 22.79 11.02
C LEU A 253 9.27 21.52 11.74
N ASN A 254 8.41 21.63 12.76
CA ASN A 254 7.83 20.47 13.45
C ASN A 254 6.98 19.60 12.50
N PHE A 255 6.25 20.24 11.59
CA PHE A 255 5.51 19.58 10.53
C PHE A 255 6.44 18.84 9.56
N ILE A 256 7.55 19.46 9.14
CA ILE A 256 8.58 18.85 8.29
C ILE A 256 9.19 17.64 9.00
N ASN A 257 9.58 17.76 10.28
CA ASN A 257 10.10 16.64 11.05
C ASN A 257 9.10 15.48 11.16
N SER A 258 7.81 15.80 11.35
CA SER A 258 6.74 14.80 11.37
C SER A 258 6.49 14.19 9.97
N PHE A 259 6.65 14.98 8.91
CA PHE A 259 6.53 14.53 7.53
C PHE A 259 7.65 13.56 7.15
N ILE A 260 8.88 13.90 7.51
CA ILE A 260 10.07 13.04 7.38
C ILE A 260 9.85 11.72 8.09
N ALA A 261 9.40 11.79 9.35
CA ALA A 261 9.10 10.62 10.14
C ALA A 261 8.00 9.76 9.49
N SER A 262 6.97 10.37 8.90
CA SER A 262 5.93 9.65 8.15
C SER A 262 6.46 8.99 6.89
N ILE A 263 7.30 9.67 6.09
CA ILE A 263 7.90 9.10 4.87
C ILE A 263 8.66 7.83 5.22
N PHE A 264 9.47 7.86 6.27
CA PHE A 264 10.27 6.72 6.69
C PHE A 264 9.40 5.50 7.00
N ILE A 265 8.31 5.67 7.74
CA ILE A 265 7.38 4.57 8.07
C ILE A 265 6.60 4.09 6.83
N SER A 266 6.23 4.99 5.92
CA SER A 266 5.60 4.62 4.64
C SER A 266 6.47 3.67 3.82
N ILE A 267 7.80 3.85 3.83
CA ILE A 267 8.74 3.00 3.09
C ILE A 267 8.78 1.60 3.70
N LEU A 268 8.81 1.50 5.03
CA LEU A 268 8.74 0.20 5.72
C LEU A 268 7.43 -0.54 5.40
N ALA A 269 6.34 0.19 5.17
CA ALA A 269 5.04 -0.35 4.78
C ALA A 269 5.04 -1.07 3.43
N LEU A 270 5.84 -0.60 2.46
CA LEU A 270 5.88 -1.15 1.09
C LEU A 270 6.12 -2.66 1.09
N ASN A 271 7.07 -3.13 1.90
CA ASN A 271 7.42 -4.54 1.97
C ASN A 271 6.27 -5.40 2.52
N VAL A 272 5.54 -4.91 3.53
CA VAL A 272 4.36 -5.61 4.08
C VAL A 272 3.22 -5.64 3.06
N ILE A 273 2.99 -4.51 2.38
CA ILE A 273 1.94 -4.35 1.37
C ILE A 273 2.22 -5.27 0.16
N ARG A 274 3.46 -5.32 -0.32
CA ARG A 274 3.96 -6.21 -1.38
C ARG A 274 3.72 -7.68 -1.04
N GLU A 275 4.07 -8.11 0.18
CA GLU A 275 3.89 -9.52 0.60
C GLU A 275 2.41 -9.94 0.66
N ARG A 276 1.51 -9.00 0.96
CA ARG A 276 0.07 -9.24 0.95
C ARG A 276 -0.50 -9.27 -0.47
N ILE A 277 -0.13 -8.32 -1.33
CA ILE A 277 -0.63 -8.26 -2.72
C ILE A 277 -0.15 -9.47 -3.53
N SER A 278 1.12 -9.85 -3.37
CA SER A 278 1.68 -11.07 -3.98
C SER A 278 1.15 -12.36 -3.36
N HIS A 279 0.36 -12.30 -2.28
CA HIS A 279 -0.05 -13.44 -1.46
C HIS A 279 1.10 -14.30 -0.92
N SER A 280 2.35 -13.82 -1.00
CA SER A 280 3.53 -14.54 -0.51
C SER A 280 3.51 -14.71 1.01
N LYS A 281 2.85 -13.81 1.75
CA LYS A 281 2.55 -14.00 3.18
C LYS A 281 1.71 -15.26 3.42
N ASP A 282 0.69 -15.49 2.59
CA ASP A 282 -0.19 -16.64 2.73
C ASP A 282 0.56 -17.94 2.46
N LEU A 283 1.41 -17.96 1.43
CA LEU A 283 2.30 -19.08 1.13
C LEU A 283 3.25 -19.39 2.30
N GLN A 284 3.84 -18.37 2.92
CA GLN A 284 4.69 -18.52 4.12
C GLN A 284 3.90 -19.12 5.29
N LEU A 285 2.64 -18.73 5.49
CA LEU A 285 1.79 -19.23 6.58
C LEU A 285 1.34 -20.69 6.39
N LEU A 286 1.30 -21.21 5.15
CA LEU A 286 1.00 -22.62 4.88
C LEU A 286 2.10 -23.58 5.39
N THR A 287 3.32 -23.09 5.61
CA THR A 287 4.45 -23.86 6.17
C THR A 287 4.37 -24.14 7.67
N ASN A 288 3.17 -24.00 8.28
CA ASN A 288 2.95 -24.13 9.71
C ASN A 288 3.64 -23.04 10.57
N THR A 289 3.80 -21.84 10.02
CA THR A 289 4.28 -20.69 10.79
C THR A 289 3.10 -19.97 11.45
N SER A 290 3.29 -19.43 12.65
CA SER A 290 2.22 -18.70 13.33
C SER A 290 2.16 -17.26 12.83
N LYS A 291 0.93 -16.74 12.65
CA LYS A 291 0.69 -15.33 12.27
C LYS A 291 1.34 -14.35 13.25
N LYS A 292 1.32 -14.69 14.54
CA LYS A 292 1.95 -13.90 15.62
C LYS A 292 3.47 -13.80 15.41
N LEU A 293 4.11 -14.91 15.07
CA LEU A 293 5.56 -14.94 14.83
C LEU A 293 5.95 -14.08 13.63
N TYR A 294 5.18 -14.17 12.53
CA TYR A 294 5.38 -13.32 11.34
C TYR A 294 5.34 -11.83 11.68
N TRP A 295 4.28 -11.37 12.37
CA TRP A 295 4.14 -9.96 12.73
C TRP A 295 5.21 -9.51 13.73
N PHE A 296 5.52 -10.34 14.72
CA PHE A 296 6.55 -10.04 15.71
C PHE A 296 7.95 -9.94 15.07
N SER A 297 8.30 -10.81 14.12
CA SER A 297 9.59 -10.73 13.42
C SER A 297 9.72 -9.49 12.55
N ASN A 298 8.65 -9.09 11.86
CA ASN A 298 8.65 -7.84 11.09
C ASN A 298 8.77 -6.64 12.03
N PHE A 299 8.01 -6.64 13.13
CA PHE A 299 8.06 -5.57 14.13
C PHE A 299 9.45 -5.41 14.73
N LEU A 300 10.12 -6.50 15.15
CA LEU A 300 11.47 -6.43 15.69
C LEU A 300 12.45 -5.85 14.68
N TYR A 301 12.41 -6.29 13.43
CA TYR A 301 13.30 -5.79 12.39
C TYR A 301 13.06 -4.30 12.09
N ASP A 302 11.80 -3.93 11.85
CA ASP A 302 11.41 -2.55 11.55
C ASP A 302 11.73 -1.63 12.74
N LEU A 303 11.52 -2.10 13.98
CA LEU A 303 11.87 -1.35 15.21
C LEU A 303 13.38 -1.10 15.32
N THR A 304 14.21 -2.11 15.03
CA THR A 304 15.68 -1.93 15.05
C THR A 304 16.14 -0.90 14.01
N LEU A 305 15.54 -0.90 12.81
CA LEU A 305 15.82 0.11 11.80
C LEU A 305 15.37 1.50 12.25
N CYS A 306 14.16 1.62 12.81
CA CYS A 306 13.67 2.88 13.37
C CYS A 306 14.59 3.41 14.46
N TRP A 307 15.11 2.57 15.35
CA TRP A 307 16.02 2.99 16.42
C TRP A 307 17.38 3.46 15.90
N ILE A 308 17.95 2.75 14.92
CA ILE A 308 19.19 3.17 14.26
C ILE A 308 18.99 4.56 13.62
N VAL A 309 17.90 4.74 12.89
CA VAL A 309 17.55 6.01 12.23
C VAL A 309 17.31 7.11 13.25
N SER A 310 16.60 6.82 14.33
CA SER A 310 16.35 7.77 15.42
C SER A 310 17.65 8.21 16.09
N ALA A 311 18.55 7.26 16.36
CA ALA A 311 19.87 7.56 16.92
C ALA A 311 20.70 8.44 15.97
N LEU A 312 20.73 8.11 14.68
CA LEU A 312 21.43 8.92 13.67
C LEU A 312 20.86 10.34 13.56
N LEU A 313 19.53 10.50 13.52
CA LEU A 313 18.89 11.82 13.52
C LEU A 313 19.28 12.63 14.77
N THR A 314 19.24 12.02 15.95
CA THR A 314 19.65 12.74 17.19
C THR A 314 21.12 13.13 17.20
N ILE A 315 22.02 12.30 16.64
CA ILE A 315 23.44 12.63 16.49
C ILE A 315 23.62 13.79 15.53
N ILE A 316 22.92 13.79 14.40
CA ILE A 316 23.02 14.85 13.39
C ILE A 316 22.51 16.18 13.95
N VAL A 317 21.38 16.18 14.64
CA VAL A 317 20.87 17.37 15.32
C VAL A 317 21.87 17.89 16.35
N LYS A 318 22.54 16.99 17.10
CA LYS A 318 23.60 17.38 18.04
C LYS A 318 24.81 17.99 17.33
N ILE A 319 25.26 17.41 16.21
CA ILE A 319 26.37 17.97 15.42
C ILE A 319 25.98 19.32 14.83
N GLY A 320 24.77 19.47 14.28
CA GLY A 320 24.25 20.72 13.75
C GLY A 320 24.27 21.84 14.80
N SER A 321 23.90 21.51 16.05
CA SER A 321 23.96 22.46 17.17
C SER A 321 25.38 22.91 17.55
N VAL A 322 26.40 22.13 17.19
CA VAL A 322 27.83 22.44 17.45
C VAL A 322 28.44 23.22 16.28
N VAL A 323 28.07 22.89 15.04
CA VAL A 323 28.63 23.48 13.81
C VAL A 323 28.09 24.89 13.53
N HIS A 324 26.86 25.20 13.94
CA HIS A 324 26.28 26.55 13.84
C HIS A 324 26.18 27.22 15.22
N PRO A 325 27.23 27.92 15.70
CA PRO A 325 27.27 28.53 17.03
C PRO A 325 26.51 29.88 17.15
N ASN A 326 25.94 30.43 16.08
CA ASN A 326 25.15 31.66 16.18
C ASN A 326 23.80 31.38 16.89
N PRO A 327 23.51 31.99 18.05
CA PRO A 327 22.86 31.26 19.13
C PRO A 327 21.33 31.43 19.23
N GLU A 328 20.68 32.06 18.25
CA GLU A 328 19.35 32.66 18.49
C GLU A 328 18.27 32.31 17.48
N VAL A 329 18.62 31.74 16.32
CA VAL A 329 17.60 31.31 15.36
C VAL A 329 16.90 30.07 15.86
N GLU A 330 17.65 29.02 16.22
CA GLU A 330 17.01 27.73 16.32
C GLU A 330 17.56 26.88 17.46
N VAL A 331 16.87 27.10 18.59
CA VAL A 331 16.37 26.05 19.44
C VAL A 331 17.28 25.71 20.63
N GLN A 332 17.04 26.39 21.76
CA GLN A 332 17.50 25.97 23.09
C GLN A 332 17.13 24.51 23.46
N ILE A 333 16.27 23.82 22.69
CA ILE A 333 15.93 22.37 22.80
C ILE A 333 17.14 21.45 22.59
N TYR A 334 18.21 21.86 21.90
CA TYR A 334 19.32 20.93 21.61
C TYR A 334 20.63 21.25 22.34
N LYS A 335 20.61 22.30 23.19
CA LYS A 335 21.78 22.69 23.99
C LYS A 335 21.95 21.77 25.20
N GLY A 336 20.87 21.43 25.89
CA GLY A 336 20.86 20.59 27.08
C GLY A 336 20.96 19.09 26.76
N THR A 337 21.74 18.36 27.55
CA THR A 337 21.84 16.89 27.48
C THR A 337 20.50 16.21 27.78
N GLU A 338 19.72 16.76 28.72
CA GLU A 338 18.39 16.24 29.06
C GLU A 338 17.41 16.33 27.89
N GLN A 339 17.40 17.45 27.17
CA GLN A 339 16.44 17.68 26.09
C GLN A 339 16.65 16.73 24.91
N ILE A 340 17.90 16.45 24.56
CA ILE A 340 18.26 15.47 23.52
C ILE A 340 17.78 14.07 23.92
N SER A 341 17.86 13.73 25.22
CA SER A 341 17.39 12.44 25.71
C SER A 341 15.86 12.29 25.57
N TYR A 342 15.09 13.35 25.84
CA TYR A 342 13.64 13.35 25.62
C TYR A 342 13.28 13.34 24.13
N PHE A 343 14.05 14.02 23.30
CA PHE A 343 13.90 13.99 21.85
C PHE A 343 14.13 12.57 21.28
N PHE A 344 15.19 11.89 21.72
CA PHE A 344 15.43 10.48 21.38
C PHE A 344 14.30 9.57 21.87
N LEU A 345 13.85 9.75 23.13
CA LEU A 345 12.74 9.00 23.70
C LEU A 345 11.46 9.17 22.88
N LEU A 346 11.16 10.37 22.40
CA LEU A 346 10.00 10.63 21.55
C LEU A 346 10.05 9.88 20.23
N TYR A 347 11.19 9.84 19.55
CA TYR A 347 11.34 9.05 18.33
C TYR A 347 11.17 7.55 18.58
N VAL A 348 11.69 7.04 19.71
CA VAL A 348 11.52 5.64 20.12
C VAL A 348 10.04 5.33 20.36
N MET A 349 9.33 6.17 21.11
CA MET A 349 7.91 5.99 21.41
C MET A 349 7.03 6.14 20.16
N TYR A 350 7.34 7.11 19.30
CA TYR A 350 6.71 7.29 18.01
C TYR A 350 6.88 6.05 17.13
N SER A 351 8.07 5.47 17.08
CA SER A 351 8.34 4.25 16.30
C SER A 351 7.54 3.05 16.83
N LEU A 352 7.44 2.90 18.16
CA LEU A 352 6.66 1.83 18.78
C LEU A 352 5.15 1.95 18.48
N ALA A 353 4.61 3.16 18.45
CA ALA A 353 3.19 3.41 18.18
C ALA A 353 2.83 3.38 16.68
N SER A 354 3.74 3.87 15.83
CA SER A 354 3.49 4.02 14.40
C SER A 354 3.62 2.72 13.59
N LEU A 355 4.46 1.77 14.01
CA LEU A 355 4.60 0.48 13.31
C LEU A 355 3.30 -0.35 13.35
N PRO A 356 2.65 -0.57 14.51
CA PRO A 356 1.36 -1.28 14.53
C PRO A 356 0.24 -0.54 13.80
N PHE A 357 0.27 0.81 13.82
CA PHE A 357 -0.64 1.65 13.02
C PHE A 357 -0.45 1.39 11.52
N MET A 358 0.80 1.41 11.05
CA MET A 358 1.16 1.12 9.66
C MET A 358 0.76 -0.30 9.24
N TYR A 359 1.01 -1.30 10.09
CA TYR A 359 0.61 -2.69 9.80
C TYR A 359 -0.91 -2.84 9.67
N SER A 360 -1.68 -2.16 10.52
CA SER A 360 -3.14 -2.16 10.43
C SER A 360 -3.62 -1.51 9.13
N TYR A 361 -2.95 -0.44 8.70
CA TYR A 361 -3.25 0.27 7.45
C TYR A 361 -2.89 -0.54 6.19
N SER A 362 -1.86 -1.38 6.27
CA SER A 362 -1.36 -2.18 5.14
C SER A 362 -2.40 -3.07 4.46
N PHE A 363 -3.54 -3.33 5.11
CA PHE A 363 -4.66 -4.11 4.58
C PHE A 363 -5.60 -3.36 3.63
N ILE A 364 -5.56 -2.03 3.58
CA ILE A 364 -6.46 -1.20 2.78
C ILE A 364 -6.08 -1.11 1.29
N PRO A 365 -4.84 -0.77 0.91
CA PRO A 365 -4.53 -0.45 -0.49
C PRO A 365 -4.63 -1.67 -1.40
N GLU A 366 -4.89 -1.50 -2.70
CA GLU A 366 -4.87 -2.63 -3.66
C GLU A 366 -3.52 -2.75 -4.39
N SER A 367 -2.73 -1.68 -4.44
CA SER A 367 -1.39 -1.65 -5.04
C SER A 367 -0.33 -1.11 -4.07
N GLU A 368 0.94 -1.41 -4.34
CA GLU A 368 2.08 -0.99 -3.51
C GLU A 368 2.24 0.53 -3.46
N LEU A 369 2.27 1.17 -4.64
CA LEU A 369 2.46 2.61 -4.78
C LEU A 369 1.28 3.40 -4.20
N ILE A 370 0.04 2.95 -4.44
CA ILE A 370 -1.15 3.58 -3.85
C ILE A 370 -1.08 3.49 -2.33
N GLY A 371 -0.62 2.36 -1.77
CA GLY A 371 -0.45 2.21 -0.33
C GLY A 371 0.52 3.23 0.29
N PHE A 372 1.68 3.41 -0.34
CA PHE A 372 2.67 4.41 0.08
C PHE A 372 2.11 5.84 0.03
N ILE A 373 1.55 6.22 -1.13
CA ILE A 373 1.02 7.58 -1.35
C ILE A 373 -0.14 7.86 -0.39
N MET A 374 -1.08 6.93 -0.24
CA MET A 374 -2.26 7.10 0.60
C MET A 374 -1.86 7.26 2.07
N PHE A 375 -0.92 6.46 2.59
CA PHE A 375 -0.47 6.57 3.99
C PHE A 375 0.22 7.92 4.25
N LEU A 376 1.09 8.35 3.32
CA LEU A 376 1.77 9.64 3.38
C LEU A 376 0.76 10.79 3.37
N ILE A 377 -0.19 10.79 2.42
CA ILE A 377 -1.22 11.81 2.28
C ILE A 377 -2.05 11.93 3.56
N VAL A 378 -2.57 10.81 4.08
CA VAL A 378 -3.42 10.82 5.28
C VAL A 378 -2.69 11.42 6.49
N ASN A 379 -1.43 11.04 6.71
CA ASN A 379 -0.65 11.58 7.83
C ASN A 379 -0.28 13.06 7.64
N VAL A 380 0.07 13.48 6.42
CA VAL A 380 0.35 14.88 6.07
C VAL A 380 -0.88 15.75 6.31
N PHE A 381 -2.04 15.33 5.79
CA PHE A 381 -3.29 16.05 5.98
C PHE A 381 -3.69 16.11 7.46
N ALA A 382 -3.50 15.04 8.23
CA ALA A 382 -3.76 15.05 9.66
C ALA A 382 -2.87 16.07 10.41
N CYS A 383 -1.57 16.12 10.09
CA CYS A 383 -0.64 17.09 10.68
C CYS A 383 -0.96 18.54 10.28
N PHE A 384 -1.31 18.76 9.01
CA PHE A 384 -1.73 20.07 8.49
C PHE A 384 -3.04 20.52 9.15
N PHE A 385 -4.01 19.62 9.28
CA PHE A 385 -5.27 19.91 9.93
C PHE A 385 -5.07 20.27 11.41
N ASP A 386 -4.23 19.54 12.16
CA ASP A 386 -3.88 19.93 13.53
C ASP A 386 -3.20 21.31 13.60
N MET A 387 -2.36 21.67 12.62
CA MET A 387 -1.73 23.00 12.53
C MET A 387 -2.78 24.11 12.33
N VAL A 388 -3.75 23.89 11.43
CA VAL A 388 -4.86 24.83 11.20
C VAL A 388 -5.72 24.98 12.46
N LEU A 389 -6.01 23.89 13.17
CA LEU A 389 -6.74 23.93 14.44
C LEU A 389 -5.98 24.72 15.51
N GLY A 390 -4.66 24.52 15.61
CA GLY A 390 -3.79 25.32 16.45
C GLY A 390 -3.89 26.81 16.12
N PHE A 391 -3.80 27.17 14.83
CA PHE A 391 -3.92 28.56 14.38
C PHE A 391 -5.24 29.21 14.76
N ILE A 392 -6.35 28.52 14.51
CA ILE A 392 -7.70 29.03 14.83
C ILE A 392 -7.87 29.22 16.34
N ALA A 393 -7.36 28.30 17.16
CA ALA A 393 -7.46 28.39 18.61
C ALA A 393 -6.78 29.67 19.15
N VAL A 394 -5.62 30.03 18.61
CA VAL A 394 -4.87 31.25 18.99
C VAL A 394 -5.60 32.51 18.53
N PHE A 395 -6.03 32.55 17.27
CA PHE A 395 -6.70 33.73 16.71
C PHE A 395 -8.04 34.02 17.40
N SER A 396 -8.75 32.96 17.80
CA SER A 396 -10.02 33.09 18.54
C SER A 396 -9.84 33.78 19.90
N GLN A 397 -8.66 33.74 20.51
CA GLN A 397 -8.38 34.38 21.80
C GLN A 397 -7.70 35.75 21.66
N ALA A 398 -7.01 35.98 20.54
CA ALA A 398 -6.37 37.27 20.25
C ALA A 398 -7.37 38.39 19.91
N SER A 399 -8.64 38.05 19.61
CA SER A 399 -9.69 39.02 19.28
C SER A 399 -10.22 39.72 20.54
N PRO A 400 -9.93 41.03 20.77
CA PRO A 400 -10.17 41.70 22.06
C PRO A 400 -11.64 42.08 22.33
N SER A 401 -12.59 41.72 21.45
CA SER A 401 -13.90 42.38 21.38
C SER A 401 -15.07 41.70 22.09
N SER A 402 -14.84 40.68 22.93
CA SER A 402 -15.93 40.13 23.75
C SER A 402 -15.47 39.60 25.10
N SER A 403 -15.73 40.43 26.13
CA SER A 403 -16.09 40.06 27.51
C SER A 403 -15.73 38.66 28.02
N THR A 404 -14.58 38.59 28.70
CA THR A 404 -14.31 38.09 30.07
C THR A 404 -14.98 36.85 30.67
N ASP A 405 -15.95 36.16 30.07
CA ASP A 405 -16.54 34.99 30.74
C ASP A 405 -16.71 33.78 29.81
N LYS A 406 -15.93 32.74 30.15
CA LYS A 406 -15.79 31.42 29.53
C LYS A 406 -14.84 31.42 28.33
N MET A 407 -13.72 30.71 28.50
CA MET A 407 -12.92 30.12 27.44
C MET A 407 -13.86 29.73 26.30
N GLY A 408 -13.82 30.49 25.19
CA GLY A 408 -14.87 30.43 24.17
C GLY A 408 -15.11 28.98 23.79
N THR A 409 -16.37 28.53 23.78
CA THR A 409 -16.75 27.14 23.47
C THR A 409 -16.05 26.61 22.21
N THR A 410 -15.77 27.50 21.26
CA THR A 410 -14.93 27.28 20.07
C THR A 410 -13.52 26.77 20.42
N THR A 411 -12.78 27.45 21.30
CA THR A 411 -11.41 27.08 21.70
C THR A 411 -11.34 25.72 22.39
N GLN A 412 -12.29 25.42 23.28
CA GLN A 412 -12.39 24.12 23.94
C GLN A 412 -12.66 22.99 22.94
N VAL A 413 -13.58 23.22 21.99
CA VAL A 413 -13.87 22.27 20.91
C VAL A 413 -12.62 22.01 20.05
N MET A 414 -11.86 23.06 19.70
CA MET A 414 -10.62 22.90 18.93
C MET A 414 -9.58 22.08 19.70
N LEU A 415 -9.36 22.34 21.00
CA LEU A 415 -8.41 21.57 21.82
C LEU A 415 -8.82 20.10 21.95
N ILE A 416 -10.12 19.81 22.13
CA ILE A 416 -10.62 18.43 22.15
C ILE A 416 -10.38 17.73 20.80
N LEU A 417 -10.62 18.43 19.69
CA LEU A 417 -10.37 17.87 18.36
C LEU A 417 -8.89 17.58 18.13
N ARG A 418 -7.99 18.45 18.59
CA ARG A 418 -6.53 18.22 18.56
C ARG A 418 -6.14 16.99 19.39
N LEU A 419 -6.75 16.79 20.56
CA LEU A 419 -6.51 15.60 21.39
C LEU A 419 -7.01 14.31 20.72
N ILE A 420 -8.16 14.35 20.05
CA ILE A 420 -8.69 13.20 19.30
C ILE A 420 -7.77 12.85 18.13
N LEU A 421 -7.30 13.85 17.39
CA LEU A 421 -6.35 13.66 16.28
C LEU A 421 -5.02 13.08 16.77
N ALA A 422 -4.48 13.61 17.86
CA ALA A 422 -3.28 13.09 18.50
C ALA A 422 -3.49 11.66 19.01
N GLY A 423 -4.68 11.33 19.51
CA GLY A 423 -5.04 9.99 19.94
C GLY A 423 -5.07 8.97 18.80
N PHE A 424 -5.55 9.36 17.61
CA PHE A 424 -5.65 8.46 16.46
C PHE A 424 -4.36 8.39 15.63
N PHE A 425 -3.71 9.52 15.36
CA PHE A 425 -2.54 9.62 14.48
C PHE A 425 -1.25 9.80 15.31
N PRO A 426 -0.35 8.79 15.34
CA PRO A 426 0.94 8.91 16.04
C PRO A 426 1.80 10.08 15.53
N THR A 427 1.68 10.45 14.25
CA THR A 427 2.40 11.58 13.62
C THR A 427 1.97 12.92 14.20
N VAL A 428 0.67 13.10 14.46
CA VAL A 428 0.13 14.32 15.08
C VAL A 428 0.60 14.42 16.52
N ASN A 429 0.56 13.31 17.28
CA ASN A 429 1.05 13.27 18.66
C ASN A 429 2.56 13.59 18.73
N PHE A 430 3.35 13.07 17.78
CA PHE A 430 4.78 13.39 17.67
C PHE A 430 5.01 14.88 17.41
N LYS A 431 4.27 15.48 16.46
CA LYS A 431 4.32 16.92 16.18
C LYS A 431 4.03 17.77 17.42
N GLN A 432 2.94 17.46 18.14
CA GLN A 432 2.55 18.17 19.36
C GLN A 432 3.60 17.99 20.48
N SER A 433 4.22 16.82 20.57
CA SER A 433 5.30 16.56 21.55
C SER A 433 6.53 17.43 21.28
N LEU A 434 6.92 17.59 20.01
CA LEU A 434 8.01 18.49 19.61
C LEU A 434 7.69 19.96 19.92
N PHE A 435 6.42 20.36 19.76
CA PHE A 435 5.96 21.68 20.15
C PHE A 435 6.08 21.90 21.68
N ASN A 436 5.68 20.93 22.51
CA ASN A 436 5.77 21.05 23.97
C ASN A 436 7.22 21.13 24.48
N ILE A 437 8.12 20.31 23.94
CA ILE A 437 9.56 20.40 24.24
C ILE A 437 10.08 21.81 23.93
N ARG A 438 9.66 22.39 22.80
CA ARG A 438 10.07 23.72 22.39
C ARG A 438 9.53 24.80 23.32
N LEU A 439 8.22 24.77 23.55
CA LEU A 439 7.53 25.73 24.39
C LEU A 439 8.20 25.84 25.76
N ARG A 440 8.54 24.70 26.34
CA ARG A 440 9.22 24.61 27.64
C ARG A 440 10.67 25.09 27.61
N SER A 441 11.38 24.86 26.51
CA SER A 441 12.80 25.22 26.39
C SER A 441 13.02 26.73 26.30
N ASP A 442 11.98 27.51 25.99
CA ASP A 442 12.07 28.96 25.85
C ASP A 442 11.13 29.67 26.84
N PRO A 443 11.66 30.30 27.91
CA PRO A 443 10.84 30.98 28.91
C PRO A 443 10.08 32.19 28.34
N THR A 444 10.59 32.81 27.26
CA THR A 444 9.87 33.91 26.59
C THR A 444 8.58 33.38 25.99
N CYS A 445 8.61 32.20 25.36
CA CYS A 445 7.43 31.58 24.80
C CYS A 445 6.41 31.14 25.86
N VAL A 446 6.85 30.64 27.01
CA VAL A 446 5.94 30.34 28.13
C VAL A 446 5.20 31.60 28.57
N SER A 447 5.92 32.73 28.74
CA SER A 447 5.32 34.00 29.16
C SER A 447 4.33 34.56 28.14
N VAL A 448 4.64 34.45 26.85
CA VAL A 448 3.77 34.86 25.75
C VAL A 448 2.50 34.02 25.71
N ILE A 449 2.61 32.69 25.83
CA ILE A 449 1.44 31.79 25.82
C ILE A 449 0.56 32.06 27.05
N ASN A 450 1.13 32.22 28.24
CA ASN A 450 0.36 32.55 29.44
C ASN A 450 -0.41 33.86 29.29
N SER A 451 0.16 34.85 28.62
CA SER A 451 -0.51 36.14 28.39
C SER A 451 -1.73 36.07 27.46
N ILE A 452 -1.77 35.08 26.56
CA ILE A 452 -2.82 34.95 25.52
C ILE A 452 -3.85 33.89 25.90
N MET A 453 -3.37 32.72 26.32
CA MET A 453 -4.22 31.58 26.67
C MET A 453 -4.80 31.68 28.08
N ILE A 454 -4.38 32.68 28.86
CA ILE A 454 -4.72 32.82 30.28
C ILE A 454 -4.39 31.52 31.02
N THR A 455 -3.17 31.02 30.78
CA THR A 455 -2.63 29.80 31.38
C THR A 455 -1.59 30.14 32.44
N ASN A 456 -1.36 29.21 33.37
CA ASN A 456 -0.33 29.31 34.41
C ASN A 456 0.80 28.31 34.13
N TYR A 457 1.31 28.26 32.90
CA TYR A 457 2.42 27.38 32.54
C TYR A 457 3.71 27.88 33.17
N SER A 458 4.50 26.97 33.73
CA SER A 458 5.82 27.28 34.27
C SER A 458 6.90 26.53 33.50
N SER A 459 8.04 27.18 33.26
CA SER A 459 9.24 26.52 32.74
C SER A 459 9.79 25.46 33.69
N ASP A 460 9.48 25.58 34.98
CA ASP A 460 10.10 24.81 36.07
C ASP A 460 9.36 23.51 36.41
N GLU A 461 8.24 23.21 35.73
CA GLU A 461 7.56 21.91 35.90
C GLU A 461 8.52 20.74 35.59
N PRO A 462 8.23 19.47 35.88
CA PRO A 462 9.02 18.37 35.34
C PRO A 462 8.79 18.17 33.82
N TRP A 463 9.80 17.74 33.05
CA TRP A 463 9.63 17.42 31.61
C TRP A 463 8.54 16.37 31.34
N THR A 464 8.33 15.47 32.30
CA THR A 464 7.33 14.41 32.27
C THR A 464 6.00 14.82 32.89
N SER A 465 5.75 16.11 33.15
CA SER A 465 4.44 16.56 33.67
C SER A 465 3.32 16.23 32.68
N LEU A 466 2.15 15.89 33.22
CA LEU A 466 0.93 15.62 32.43
C LEU A 466 0.28 16.91 31.92
N ASN A 467 0.56 18.03 32.57
CA ASN A 467 0.10 19.35 32.15
C ASN A 467 1.05 19.91 31.11
N GLU A 468 0.52 20.69 30.17
CA GLU A 468 1.36 21.50 29.28
C GLU A 468 2.16 22.51 30.13
N PRO A 469 3.46 22.74 29.83
CA PRO A 469 4.20 22.38 28.62
C PRO A 469 4.98 21.04 28.71
N GLY A 470 4.64 20.16 29.66
CA GLY A 470 5.22 18.81 29.75
C GLY A 470 4.81 17.87 28.61
N ILE A 471 5.52 16.75 28.49
CA ILE A 471 5.32 15.73 27.44
C ILE A 471 4.64 14.47 28.01
N GLY A 472 4.34 14.46 29.32
CA GLY A 472 3.83 13.27 30.01
C GLY A 472 2.52 12.76 29.39
N LEU A 473 1.61 13.68 29.02
CA LEU A 473 0.35 13.31 28.38
C LEU A 473 0.56 12.64 27.03
N GLN A 474 1.47 13.16 26.20
CA GLN A 474 1.76 12.59 24.88
C GLN A 474 2.42 11.21 24.99
N LEU A 475 3.27 10.98 25.99
CA LEU A 475 3.83 9.67 26.27
C LEU A 475 2.73 8.66 26.66
N VAL A 476 1.76 9.08 27.49
CA VAL A 476 0.58 8.25 27.81
C VAL A 476 -0.22 7.94 26.55
N ILE A 477 -0.46 8.94 25.68
CA ILE A 477 -1.17 8.72 24.40
C ILE A 477 -0.43 7.69 23.54
N PHE A 478 0.91 7.76 23.43
CA PHE A 478 1.69 6.75 22.69
C PHE A 478 1.52 5.35 23.29
N THR A 479 1.54 5.20 24.62
CA THR A 479 1.33 3.88 25.25
C THR A 479 -0.05 3.31 24.95
N VAL A 480 -1.09 4.15 24.97
CA VAL A 480 -2.46 3.75 24.61
C VAL A 480 -2.54 3.36 23.13
N GLN A 481 -1.93 4.15 22.25
CA GLN A 481 -1.87 3.86 20.81
C GLN A 481 -1.23 2.50 20.51
N ILE A 482 -0.13 2.16 21.17
CA ILE A 482 0.54 0.86 21.01
C ILE A 482 -0.46 -0.27 21.27
N VAL A 483 -1.16 -0.22 22.41
CA VAL A 483 -2.15 -1.25 22.76
C VAL A 483 -3.29 -1.28 21.76
N VAL A 484 -3.89 -0.14 21.45
CA VAL A 484 -5.03 -0.04 20.52
C VAL A 484 -4.67 -0.58 19.14
N TRP A 485 -3.56 -0.16 18.54
CA TRP A 485 -3.19 -0.60 17.20
C TRP A 485 -2.79 -2.07 17.13
N TRP A 486 -2.16 -2.63 18.16
CA TRP A 486 -1.93 -4.07 18.25
C TRP A 486 -3.24 -4.87 18.36
N THR A 487 -4.21 -4.38 19.14
CA THR A 487 -5.51 -5.03 19.23
C THR A 487 -6.24 -4.99 17.88
N ILE A 488 -6.23 -3.85 17.18
CA ILE A 488 -6.82 -3.71 15.84
C ILE A 488 -6.16 -4.66 14.84
N LEU A 489 -4.81 -4.71 14.81
CA LEU A 489 -4.06 -5.61 13.94
C LEU A 489 -4.45 -7.08 14.16
N THR A 490 -4.52 -7.51 15.42
CA THR A 490 -4.91 -8.89 15.75
C THR A 490 -6.37 -9.21 15.40
N CYS A 491 -7.27 -8.23 15.47
CA CYS A 491 -8.67 -8.37 15.05
C CYS A 491 -8.79 -8.57 13.54
N ILE A 492 -8.13 -7.69 12.77
CA ILE A 492 -8.11 -7.74 11.29
C ILE A 492 -7.53 -9.09 10.84
N GLU A 493 -6.39 -9.48 11.40
CA GLU A 493 -5.66 -10.70 11.02
C GLU A 493 -6.45 -11.99 11.32
N ASN A 494 -7.22 -12.02 12.41
CA ASN A 494 -8.05 -13.16 12.78
C ASN A 494 -9.46 -13.11 12.17
N ARG A 495 -9.76 -12.11 11.32
CA ARG A 495 -11.09 -11.85 10.75
C ARG A 495 -12.19 -11.80 11.82
N VAL A 496 -11.84 -11.41 13.05
CA VAL A 496 -12.80 -11.22 14.14
C VAL A 496 -13.52 -9.90 13.87
N LYS A 497 -14.85 -9.94 13.84
CA LYS A 497 -15.62 -8.71 13.68
C LYS A 497 -15.41 -7.84 14.92
N ILE A 498 -14.95 -6.60 14.73
CA ILE A 498 -14.66 -5.64 15.81
C ILE A 498 -15.83 -5.48 16.80
N GLY A 499 -17.08 -5.62 16.32
CA GLY A 499 -18.28 -5.63 17.19
C GLY A 499 -18.34 -6.76 18.22
N GLN A 500 -17.66 -7.90 18.01
CA GLN A 500 -17.60 -8.99 18.98
C GLN A 500 -16.66 -8.68 20.16
N LEU A 501 -15.62 -7.86 19.99
CA LEU A 501 -14.77 -7.42 21.10
C LEU A 501 -15.42 -6.35 21.96
N ILE A 502 -16.13 -5.40 21.35
CA ILE A 502 -16.88 -4.37 22.08
C ILE A 502 -17.98 -5.04 22.93
N CYS A 503 -18.59 -6.11 22.42
CA CYS A 503 -19.54 -6.94 23.16
C CYS A 503 -18.90 -7.83 24.25
N CYS A 504 -17.57 -8.04 24.24
CA CYS A 504 -16.88 -8.71 25.34
C CYS A 504 -16.68 -7.79 26.55
N CYS A 505 -16.62 -6.47 26.36
CA CYS A 505 -16.54 -5.48 27.44
C CYS A 505 -17.92 -5.04 27.95
N CYS A 506 -18.95 -5.04 27.09
CA CYS A 506 -20.33 -4.78 27.47
C CYS A 506 -21.09 -6.10 27.70
N ASN A 507 -21.21 -6.47 28.97
CA ASN A 507 -22.06 -7.53 29.52
C ASN A 507 -22.66 -8.56 28.55
N ARG A 508 -22.02 -9.72 28.56
CA ARG A 508 -22.48 -11.07 28.21
C ARG A 508 -23.99 -11.30 28.49
N LYS A 509 -24.88 -11.05 27.52
CA LYS A 509 -26.19 -11.74 27.42
C LYS A 509 -26.91 -11.60 26.07
N GLU A 510 -26.73 -10.54 25.27
CA GLU A 510 -27.59 -10.33 24.09
C GLU A 510 -27.11 -10.99 22.78
N HIS A 511 -25.82 -11.30 22.64
CA HIS A 511 -25.34 -12.01 21.44
C HIS A 511 -25.59 -13.52 21.49
N MET A 512 -25.80 -14.10 22.68
CA MET A 512 -26.28 -15.49 22.79
C MET A 512 -27.70 -15.65 22.26
N THR A 513 -28.53 -14.60 22.27
CA THR A 513 -29.91 -14.66 21.75
C THR A 513 -29.98 -14.49 20.23
N ILE A 514 -29.06 -13.76 19.58
CA ILE A 514 -29.03 -13.64 18.11
C ILE A 514 -28.34 -14.84 17.47
N ASP A 515 -27.29 -15.40 18.09
CA ASP A 515 -26.70 -16.66 17.62
C ASP A 515 -27.53 -17.88 18.04
N ARG A 516 -28.30 -17.84 19.14
CA ARG A 516 -29.36 -18.85 19.38
C ARG A 516 -30.53 -18.67 18.44
N LYS A 517 -30.94 -17.46 18.06
CA LYS A 517 -31.96 -17.27 17.01
C LYS A 517 -31.44 -17.62 15.62
N ARG A 518 -30.16 -17.42 15.29
CA ARG A 518 -29.56 -17.96 14.04
C ARG A 518 -29.36 -19.46 14.09
N LYS A 519 -29.01 -20.04 15.24
CA LYS A 519 -28.95 -21.50 15.43
C LYS A 519 -30.34 -22.14 15.57
N GLN A 520 -31.37 -21.45 16.04
CA GLN A 520 -32.76 -21.91 16.07
C GLN A 520 -33.49 -21.67 14.76
N VAL A 521 -33.20 -20.59 14.04
CA VAL A 521 -33.70 -20.39 12.67
C VAL A 521 -32.98 -21.35 11.72
N ASN A 522 -31.68 -21.63 11.92
CA ASN A 522 -31.02 -22.73 11.21
C ASN A 522 -31.38 -24.11 11.76
N SER A 523 -31.75 -24.30 13.03
CA SER A 523 -32.19 -25.62 13.52
C SER A 523 -33.62 -25.94 13.10
N ASN A 524 -34.50 -24.94 13.07
CA ASN A 524 -35.87 -25.09 12.60
C ASN A 524 -35.92 -25.16 11.06
N ASN A 525 -34.91 -24.61 10.36
CA ASN A 525 -34.68 -24.89 8.94
C ASN A 525 -33.87 -26.17 8.71
N SER A 526 -33.20 -26.76 9.72
CA SER A 526 -32.53 -28.07 9.59
C SER A 526 -33.50 -29.26 9.65
N THR A 527 -34.75 -29.02 10.03
CA THR A 527 -35.88 -29.94 9.77
C THR A 527 -36.56 -29.69 8.43
N MET A 528 -36.08 -28.72 7.65
CA MET A 528 -36.22 -28.72 6.20
C MET A 528 -34.88 -29.08 5.59
N ALA A 529 -34.48 -30.34 5.77
CA ALA A 529 -33.77 -31.02 4.71
C ALA A 529 -34.68 -30.93 3.48
N LEU A 530 -34.56 -29.84 2.71
CA LEU A 530 -34.88 -29.85 1.29
C LEU A 530 -34.17 -31.10 0.79
N GLU A 531 -34.94 -32.14 0.49
CA GLU A 531 -34.44 -33.36 -0.14
C GLU A 531 -33.58 -32.90 -1.31
N TRP A 532 -32.27 -32.94 -1.13
CA TRP A 532 -31.35 -32.77 -2.22
C TRP A 532 -31.68 -33.92 -3.16
N ASN A 533 -32.16 -33.58 -4.35
CA ASN A 533 -32.75 -34.58 -5.21
C ASN A 533 -31.64 -35.44 -5.82
N ASP A 534 -31.22 -36.46 -5.08
CA ASP A 534 -30.17 -37.43 -5.41
C ASP A 534 -30.43 -38.12 -6.75
N SER A 535 -31.68 -38.11 -7.25
CA SER A 535 -32.04 -38.64 -8.57
C SER A 535 -31.40 -37.86 -9.73
N LYS A 536 -31.09 -36.57 -9.55
CA LYS A 536 -30.44 -35.72 -10.56
C LYS A 536 -28.92 -35.86 -10.59
N LEU A 537 -28.34 -36.43 -9.53
CA LEU A 537 -26.90 -36.67 -9.48
C LEU A 537 -26.55 -37.90 -10.31
N ASP A 538 -25.43 -37.79 -11.00
CA ASP A 538 -24.80 -38.91 -11.64
C ASP A 538 -24.56 -40.07 -10.64
N LYS A 539 -24.66 -41.30 -11.13
CA LYS A 539 -24.54 -42.51 -10.31
C LYS A 539 -23.24 -42.48 -9.50
N ASP A 540 -22.11 -42.11 -10.11
CA ASP A 540 -20.81 -42.16 -9.46
C ASP A 540 -20.69 -41.12 -8.33
N VAL A 541 -21.22 -39.91 -8.55
CA VAL A 541 -21.20 -38.82 -7.56
C VAL A 541 -22.09 -39.16 -6.36
N ARG A 542 -23.26 -39.76 -6.63
CA ARG A 542 -24.21 -40.20 -5.60
C ARG A 542 -23.66 -41.36 -4.78
N ASP A 543 -23.01 -42.33 -5.41
CA ASP A 543 -22.40 -43.46 -4.71
C ASP A 543 -21.23 -42.99 -3.84
N GLU A 544 -20.38 -42.08 -4.33
CA GLU A 544 -19.34 -41.44 -3.51
C GLU A 544 -19.93 -40.69 -2.30
N ARG A 545 -20.99 -39.91 -2.52
CA ARG A 545 -21.71 -39.19 -1.46
C ARG A 545 -22.22 -40.14 -0.38
N ARG A 546 -22.85 -41.26 -0.77
CA ARG A 546 -23.32 -42.29 0.18
C ARG A 546 -22.16 -42.90 0.96
N ILE A 547 -21.05 -43.22 0.31
CA ILE A 547 -19.84 -43.75 0.94
C ILE A 547 -19.34 -42.77 2.01
N ILE A 548 -19.24 -41.47 1.70
CA ILE A 548 -18.72 -40.43 2.61
C ILE A 548 -19.62 -40.20 3.82
N LEU A 549 -20.95 -40.25 3.62
CA LEU A 549 -21.93 -40.03 4.68
C LEU A 549 -22.05 -41.25 5.61
N ASN A 550 -21.95 -42.47 5.06
CA ASN A 550 -22.17 -43.71 5.82
C ASN A 550 -20.90 -44.27 6.47
N ASN A 551 -19.74 -44.16 5.83
CA ASN A 551 -18.49 -44.72 6.36
C ASN A 551 -17.78 -43.76 7.31
N ARG A 552 -17.84 -44.07 8.61
CA ARG A 552 -17.07 -43.36 9.65
C ARG A 552 -15.56 -43.64 9.57
N GLU A 553 -15.15 -44.80 9.07
CA GLU A 553 -13.74 -45.20 8.94
C GLU A 553 -12.93 -44.33 7.96
N LEU A 554 -13.60 -43.68 7.00
CA LEU A 554 -12.98 -42.70 6.10
C LEU A 554 -12.38 -41.50 6.83
N PHE A 555 -12.83 -41.22 8.05
CA PHE A 555 -12.29 -40.16 8.88
C PHE A 555 -10.81 -40.39 9.22
N THR A 556 -10.37 -41.65 9.30
CA THR A 556 -9.00 -42.04 9.66
C THR A 556 -8.16 -42.47 8.45
N SER A 557 -8.77 -43.04 7.41
CA SER A 557 -8.03 -43.56 6.24
C SER A 557 -7.77 -42.49 5.16
N ALA A 558 -8.66 -41.51 4.99
CA ALA A 558 -8.50 -40.45 3.98
C ALA A 558 -7.58 -39.32 4.46
N VAL A 559 -6.77 -38.79 3.54
CA VAL A 559 -5.94 -37.60 3.78
C VAL A 559 -6.80 -36.35 3.74
N VAL A 560 -7.72 -36.27 2.78
CA VAL A 560 -8.69 -35.19 2.65
C VAL A 560 -10.09 -35.78 2.55
N LEU A 561 -11.02 -35.22 3.32
CA LEU A 561 -12.42 -35.59 3.31
C LEU A 561 -13.26 -34.31 3.31
N ALA A 562 -14.02 -34.12 2.23
CA ALA A 562 -14.91 -32.99 2.01
C ALA A 562 -16.37 -33.47 2.10
N ARG A 563 -17.16 -32.85 2.98
CA ARG A 563 -18.57 -33.18 3.21
C ARG A 563 -19.45 -31.97 2.96
N ASP A 564 -20.38 -32.10 2.01
CA ASP A 564 -21.39 -31.10 1.66
C ASP A 564 -20.85 -29.67 1.56
N LEU A 565 -19.72 -29.51 0.87
CA LEU A 565 -19.08 -28.20 0.76
C LEU A 565 -19.93 -27.26 -0.11
N VAL A 566 -20.25 -26.10 0.45
CA VAL A 566 -20.96 -25.02 -0.22
C VAL A 566 -20.19 -23.72 -0.05
N GLN A 567 -20.05 -22.96 -1.14
CA GLN A 567 -19.50 -21.61 -1.10
C GLN A 567 -20.36 -20.62 -1.87
N GLN A 568 -20.81 -19.58 -1.15
CA GLN A 568 -21.61 -18.49 -1.70
C GLN A 568 -20.88 -17.15 -1.55
N PHE A 569 -20.83 -16.38 -2.64
CA PHE A 569 -20.30 -15.02 -2.65
C PHE A 569 -21.44 -14.00 -2.81
N LYS A 570 -21.35 -12.87 -2.11
CA LYS A 570 -22.29 -11.76 -2.32
C LYS A 570 -22.01 -11.10 -3.67
N LYS A 571 -23.02 -10.93 -4.52
CA LYS A 571 -22.85 -10.16 -5.77
C LYS A 571 -22.61 -8.68 -5.44
N ARG A 572 -21.51 -8.11 -5.95
CA ARG A 572 -21.28 -6.65 -5.95
C ARG A 572 -22.07 -6.03 -7.11
N LYS A 573 -23.35 -5.70 -6.91
CA LYS A 573 -24.06 -4.69 -7.73
C LYS A 573 -25.03 -3.87 -6.89
N GLY A 574 -24.85 -2.54 -6.99
CA GLY A 574 -25.72 -1.40 -6.67
C GLY A 574 -26.73 -1.47 -5.51
N LYS A 575 -26.66 -0.47 -4.60
CA LYS A 575 -27.67 0.10 -3.66
C LYS A 575 -29.03 -0.62 -3.42
N SER A 576 -29.09 -1.94 -3.44
CA SER A 576 -30.26 -2.74 -3.07
C SER A 576 -29.94 -3.54 -1.82
N LEU A 577 -30.80 -3.45 -0.82
CA LEU A 577 -30.69 -4.14 0.47
C LEU A 577 -30.72 -5.68 0.32
N PHE A 578 -31.18 -6.18 -0.83
CA PHE A 578 -31.28 -7.61 -1.17
C PHE A 578 -30.42 -7.94 -2.40
N SER A 579 -29.09 -8.01 -2.22
CA SER A 579 -28.21 -8.52 -3.28
C SER A 579 -28.26 -10.05 -3.35
N PRO A 580 -28.52 -10.66 -4.52
CA PRO A 580 -28.52 -12.11 -4.67
C PRO A 580 -27.11 -12.71 -4.46
N TYR A 581 -27.04 -13.86 -3.80
CA TYR A 581 -25.79 -14.62 -3.66
C TYR A 581 -25.46 -15.37 -4.96
N PHE A 582 -24.18 -15.53 -5.25
CA PHE A 582 -23.65 -16.40 -6.30
C PHE A 582 -23.05 -17.64 -5.65
N THR A 583 -23.64 -18.80 -5.90
CA THR A 583 -23.11 -20.09 -5.46
C THR A 583 -21.98 -20.51 -6.39
N ALA A 584 -20.74 -20.49 -5.90
CA ALA A 584 -19.56 -20.89 -6.67
C ALA A 584 -19.24 -22.37 -6.52
N VAL A 585 -19.63 -22.97 -5.39
CA VAL A 585 -19.48 -24.39 -5.09
C VAL A 585 -20.75 -24.84 -4.39
N ASP A 586 -21.30 -25.98 -4.82
CA ASP A 586 -22.62 -26.46 -4.42
C ASP A 586 -22.59 -27.94 -4.03
N HIS A 587 -22.69 -28.22 -2.74
CA HIS A 587 -22.77 -29.54 -2.11
C HIS A 587 -21.72 -30.58 -2.61
N LEU A 588 -20.45 -30.17 -2.73
CA LEU A 588 -19.38 -31.09 -3.14
C LEU A 588 -19.04 -32.10 -2.04
N ASN A 589 -18.92 -33.37 -2.45
CA ASN A 589 -18.54 -34.49 -1.60
C ASN A 589 -17.46 -35.32 -2.31
N PHE A 590 -16.29 -35.47 -1.69
CA PHE A 590 -15.24 -36.35 -2.18
C PHE A 590 -14.25 -36.67 -1.05
N TYR A 591 -13.51 -37.76 -1.20
CA TYR A 591 -12.37 -38.08 -0.34
C TYR A 591 -11.14 -38.41 -1.19
N VAL A 592 -9.96 -38.19 -0.61
CA VAL A 592 -8.67 -38.47 -1.25
C VAL A 592 -7.89 -39.47 -0.39
N PRO A 593 -7.63 -40.70 -0.88
CA PRO A 593 -6.84 -41.68 -0.16
C PRO A 593 -5.36 -41.29 -0.13
N LYS A 594 -4.61 -41.88 0.80
CA LYS A 594 -3.14 -41.72 0.85
C LYS A 594 -2.50 -42.20 -0.45
N GLN A 595 -1.36 -41.63 -0.80
CA GLN A 595 -0.53 -42.03 -1.97
C GLN A 595 -1.29 -41.98 -3.30
N SER A 596 -2.26 -41.08 -3.42
CA SER A 596 -3.08 -40.93 -4.61
C SER A 596 -2.95 -39.52 -5.19
N CYS A 597 -3.24 -39.40 -6.48
CA CYS A 597 -3.30 -38.12 -7.17
C CYS A 597 -4.73 -37.86 -7.61
N PHE A 598 -5.39 -36.88 -6.99
CA PHE A 598 -6.78 -36.52 -7.28
C PHE A 598 -6.85 -35.29 -8.19
N GLY A 599 -7.48 -35.43 -9.36
CA GLY A 599 -7.63 -34.37 -10.34
C GLY A 599 -9.02 -33.73 -10.29
N LEU A 600 -9.08 -32.41 -10.11
CA LEU A 600 -10.29 -31.61 -10.35
C LEU A 600 -10.23 -31.08 -11.79
N LEU A 601 -11.00 -31.69 -12.68
CA LEU A 601 -11.07 -31.32 -14.10
C LEU A 601 -12.32 -30.46 -14.36
N GLY A 602 -12.21 -29.45 -15.22
CA GLY A 602 -13.38 -28.70 -15.68
C GLY A 602 -13.00 -27.40 -16.37
N ALA A 603 -13.98 -26.75 -17.02
CA ALA A 603 -13.77 -25.46 -17.66
C ALA A 603 -13.48 -24.32 -16.66
N ASN A 604 -13.05 -23.17 -17.17
CA ASN A 604 -12.91 -21.95 -16.37
C ASN A 604 -14.27 -21.54 -15.78
N GLY A 605 -14.29 -21.16 -14.51
CA GLY A 605 -15.53 -20.84 -13.80
C GLY A 605 -16.29 -22.03 -13.21
N ALA A 606 -15.80 -23.27 -13.35
CA ALA A 606 -16.47 -24.46 -12.78
C ALA A 606 -16.44 -24.57 -11.24
N GLY A 607 -15.64 -23.75 -10.55
CA GLY A 607 -15.51 -23.78 -9.08
C GLY A 607 -14.25 -24.48 -8.53
N LYS A 608 -13.32 -24.90 -9.40
CA LYS A 608 -12.06 -25.61 -9.03
C LYS A 608 -11.20 -24.83 -8.04
N THR A 609 -10.77 -23.61 -8.41
CA THR A 609 -9.95 -22.73 -7.58
C THR A 609 -10.65 -22.33 -6.28
N THR A 610 -11.96 -22.11 -6.32
CA THR A 610 -12.77 -21.84 -5.11
C THR A 610 -12.72 -23.03 -4.14
N THR A 611 -12.82 -24.25 -4.66
CA THR A 611 -12.71 -25.48 -3.88
C THR A 611 -11.32 -25.59 -3.25
N PHE A 612 -10.25 -25.33 -4.01
CA PHE A 612 -8.89 -25.30 -3.49
C PHE A 612 -8.69 -24.28 -2.36
N ARG A 613 -9.18 -23.05 -2.54
CA ARG A 613 -9.12 -22.00 -1.52
C ARG A 613 -9.85 -22.38 -0.24
N MET A 614 -10.91 -23.20 -0.32
CA MET A 614 -11.55 -23.78 0.86
C MET A 614 -10.72 -24.87 1.52
N LEU A 615 -10.12 -25.79 0.74
CA LEU A 615 -9.28 -26.88 1.26
C LEU A 615 -8.04 -26.38 2.00
N ILE A 616 -7.40 -25.30 1.51
CA ILE A 616 -6.26 -24.66 2.19
C ILE A 616 -6.67 -23.72 3.34
N ASN A 617 -7.98 -23.55 3.58
CA ASN A 617 -8.56 -22.63 4.56
C ASN A 617 -8.18 -21.15 4.33
N ASP A 618 -8.13 -20.72 3.08
CA ASP A 618 -8.02 -19.30 2.71
C ASP A 618 -9.40 -18.62 2.70
N ILE A 619 -10.39 -19.34 2.17
CA ILE A 619 -11.81 -18.98 2.19
C ILE A 619 -12.53 -19.99 3.08
N GLN A 620 -13.28 -19.50 4.05
CA GLN A 620 -14.10 -20.36 4.89
C GLN A 620 -15.33 -20.83 4.10
N PRO A 621 -15.66 -22.13 4.10
CA PRO A 621 -16.87 -22.65 3.47
C PRO A 621 -18.12 -22.01 4.09
N THR A 622 -19.13 -21.75 3.28
CA THR A 622 -20.44 -21.22 3.72
C THR A 622 -21.24 -22.30 4.44
N ALA A 623 -21.18 -23.54 3.96
CA ALA A 623 -21.68 -24.74 4.62
C ALA A 623 -20.79 -25.94 4.29
N GLY A 624 -20.95 -27.02 5.05
CA GLY A 624 -20.14 -28.23 4.93
C GLY A 624 -18.95 -28.28 5.87
N GLU A 625 -18.23 -29.40 5.83
CA GLU A 625 -17.05 -29.68 6.66
C GLU A 625 -15.89 -30.21 5.83
N ILE A 626 -14.68 -29.80 6.19
CA ILE A 626 -13.42 -30.31 5.62
C ILE A 626 -12.59 -30.93 6.73
N ILE A 627 -12.09 -32.13 6.49
CA ILE A 627 -11.21 -32.87 7.39
C ILE A 627 -9.92 -33.17 6.63
N ILE A 628 -8.77 -32.79 7.21
CA ILE A 628 -7.46 -33.12 6.66
C ILE A 628 -6.66 -33.88 7.71
N ASN A 629 -6.09 -35.03 7.34
CA ASN A 629 -5.34 -35.92 8.23
C ASN A 629 -6.08 -36.22 9.55
N GLY A 630 -7.38 -36.52 9.46
CA GLY A 630 -8.25 -36.79 10.61
C GLY A 630 -8.56 -35.58 11.51
N LYS A 631 -8.16 -34.36 11.13
CA LYS A 631 -8.45 -33.12 11.87
C LYS A 631 -9.45 -32.27 11.09
N LYS A 632 -10.57 -31.92 11.75
CA LYS A 632 -11.51 -30.93 11.21
C LYS A 632 -10.80 -29.57 11.11
N ILE A 633 -10.94 -28.91 9.96
CA ILE A 633 -10.45 -27.55 9.79
C ILE A 633 -11.33 -26.63 10.65
N ASN A 634 -10.79 -26.13 11.75
CA ASN A 634 -11.48 -25.10 12.54
C ASN A 634 -11.38 -23.74 11.85
N GLN A 635 -12.43 -22.91 12.03
CA GLN A 635 -12.56 -21.57 11.45
C GLN A 635 -11.39 -20.62 11.81
N THR A 636 -10.61 -20.94 12.84
CA THR A 636 -9.58 -20.06 13.41
C THR A 636 -8.13 -20.45 13.09
N LYS A 637 -7.87 -21.64 12.52
CA LYS A 637 -6.50 -22.13 12.27
C LYS A 637 -6.35 -22.61 10.83
N ARG A 638 -5.43 -22.00 10.07
CA ARG A 638 -5.02 -22.50 8.74
C ARG A 638 -4.43 -23.89 8.87
N ASN A 639 -4.61 -24.72 7.84
CA ASN A 639 -4.01 -26.05 7.78
C ASN A 639 -2.50 -25.95 7.64
N ILE A 640 -1.83 -26.79 8.41
CA ILE A 640 -0.47 -26.61 8.86
C ILE A 640 0.36 -27.74 8.24
N GLY A 641 1.35 -27.40 7.39
CA GLY A 641 2.33 -28.37 6.86
C GLY A 641 1.99 -28.99 5.51
N MET A 642 1.36 -28.24 4.59
CA MET A 642 1.01 -28.70 3.25
C MET A 642 1.85 -27.97 2.18
N GLY A 643 2.08 -28.62 1.04
CA GLY A 643 2.61 -27.99 -0.16
C GLY A 643 1.50 -27.32 -0.96
N PHE A 644 1.73 -26.11 -1.48
CA PHE A 644 0.76 -25.43 -2.33
C PHE A 644 1.46 -24.71 -3.48
N CYS A 645 1.05 -25.01 -4.71
CA CYS A 645 1.42 -24.29 -5.91
C CYS A 645 0.17 -23.55 -6.43
N PRO A 646 0.02 -22.23 -6.18
CA PRO A 646 -1.14 -21.43 -6.61
C PRO A 646 -1.19 -21.22 -8.12
N GLN A 647 -2.37 -20.90 -8.70
CA GLN A 647 -2.51 -20.58 -10.13
C GLN A 647 -1.61 -19.41 -10.57
N PHE A 648 -1.52 -18.36 -9.75
CA PHE A 648 -0.57 -17.26 -9.90
C PHE A 648 0.54 -17.41 -8.87
N ASP A 649 1.80 -17.26 -9.27
CA ASP A 649 2.94 -17.54 -8.39
C ASP A 649 3.01 -16.58 -7.19
N TRP A 650 2.75 -17.08 -5.97
CA TRP A 650 2.82 -16.32 -4.71
C TRP A 650 4.24 -16.16 -4.17
N LEU A 651 5.21 -15.92 -5.06
CA LEU A 651 6.62 -15.83 -4.72
C LEU A 651 7.02 -14.41 -4.32
N ILE A 652 8.12 -14.30 -3.56
CA ILE A 652 8.72 -13.00 -3.24
C ILE A 652 9.62 -12.61 -4.41
N GLU A 653 9.17 -11.63 -5.18
CA GLU A 653 9.79 -11.25 -6.45
C GLU A 653 11.24 -10.74 -6.32
N ASP A 654 11.59 -10.14 -5.18
CA ASP A 654 12.92 -9.58 -4.92
C ASP A 654 13.95 -10.60 -4.41
N LEU A 655 13.57 -11.85 -4.13
CA LEU A 655 14.52 -12.89 -3.74
C LEU A 655 15.04 -13.65 -4.96
N ASN A 656 16.22 -14.24 -4.84
CA ASN A 656 16.74 -15.17 -5.85
C ASN A 656 16.12 -16.56 -5.70
N VAL A 657 16.25 -17.41 -6.71
CA VAL A 657 15.74 -18.80 -6.68
C VAL A 657 16.31 -19.57 -5.48
N ALA A 658 17.63 -19.55 -5.29
CA ALA A 658 18.28 -20.24 -4.17
C ALA A 658 17.83 -19.70 -2.80
N GLU A 659 17.67 -18.38 -2.67
CA GLU A 659 17.22 -17.73 -1.44
C GLU A 659 15.75 -18.08 -1.13
N THR A 660 14.90 -18.13 -2.16
CA THR A 660 13.49 -18.52 -2.04
C THR A 660 13.38 -19.96 -1.54
N LEU A 661 14.13 -20.89 -2.14
CA LEU A 661 14.16 -22.28 -1.71
C LEU A 661 14.72 -22.43 -0.29
N THR A 662 15.80 -21.74 0.04
CA THR A 662 16.40 -21.71 1.38
C THR A 662 15.42 -21.16 2.42
N LEU A 663 14.65 -20.12 2.08
CA LEU A 663 13.62 -19.53 2.92
C LEU A 663 12.56 -20.57 3.28
N PHE A 664 11.96 -21.22 2.27
CA PHE A 664 10.91 -22.22 2.50
C PHE A 664 11.43 -23.48 3.20
N ALA A 665 12.66 -23.91 2.91
CA ALA A 665 13.33 -25.01 3.60
C ALA A 665 13.43 -24.74 5.12
N ARG A 666 13.87 -23.53 5.50
CA ARG A 666 13.95 -23.11 6.90
C ARG A 666 12.59 -22.99 7.57
N LEU A 667 11.59 -22.41 6.88
CA LEU A 667 10.24 -22.27 7.44
C LEU A 667 9.56 -23.61 7.69
N LYS A 668 9.77 -24.59 6.79
CA LYS A 668 9.33 -25.99 6.92
C LYS A 668 10.14 -26.78 7.97
N GLY A 669 11.21 -26.20 8.52
CA GLY A 669 11.95 -26.75 9.67
C GLY A 669 12.99 -27.80 9.33
N LEU A 670 13.53 -27.80 8.11
CA LEU A 670 14.66 -28.67 7.75
C LEU A 670 15.89 -28.34 8.61
N SER A 671 16.68 -29.36 8.93
CA SER A 671 17.93 -29.17 9.66
C SER A 671 18.92 -28.30 8.87
N THR A 672 19.75 -27.53 9.56
CA THR A 672 20.67 -26.58 8.92
C THR A 672 21.64 -27.23 7.94
N ALA A 673 22.01 -28.50 8.19
CA ALA A 673 22.85 -29.31 7.30
C ALA A 673 22.11 -29.81 6.05
N GLU A 674 20.80 -30.07 6.14
CA GLU A 674 20.00 -30.58 5.03
C GLU A 674 19.55 -29.49 4.06
N ILE A 675 19.36 -28.25 4.52
CA ILE A 675 18.90 -27.12 3.69
C ILE A 675 19.67 -27.00 2.37
N PRO A 676 21.02 -26.89 2.33
CA PRO A 676 21.73 -26.72 1.07
C PRO A 676 21.59 -27.93 0.16
N ILE A 677 21.53 -29.15 0.73
CA ILE A 677 21.39 -30.40 -0.02
C ILE A 677 20.03 -30.43 -0.71
N THR A 678 18.95 -30.25 0.05
CA THR A 678 17.57 -30.26 -0.47
C THR A 678 17.32 -29.10 -1.45
N CYS A 679 17.94 -27.93 -1.23
CA CYS A 679 17.83 -26.83 -2.18
C CYS A 679 18.49 -27.19 -3.52
N ASN A 680 19.69 -27.77 -3.51
CA ASN A 680 20.38 -28.17 -4.74
C ASN A 680 19.61 -29.29 -5.47
N GLU A 681 19.14 -30.29 -4.74
CA GLU A 681 18.28 -31.37 -5.26
C GLU A 681 17.02 -30.82 -5.95
N MET A 682 16.34 -29.83 -5.34
CA MET A 682 15.15 -29.20 -5.93
C MET A 682 15.50 -28.33 -7.15
N ILE A 683 16.65 -27.65 -7.14
CA ILE A 683 17.10 -26.84 -8.28
C ILE A 683 17.40 -27.75 -9.48
N GLU A 684 18.06 -28.88 -9.25
CA GLU A 684 18.38 -29.87 -10.28
C GLU A 684 17.13 -30.56 -10.81
N LEU A 685 16.23 -31.01 -9.91
CA LEU A 685 15.00 -31.71 -10.28
C LEU A 685 14.08 -30.87 -11.19
N PHE A 686 14.01 -29.56 -10.97
CA PHE A 686 13.16 -28.64 -11.73
C PHE A 686 13.91 -27.88 -12.84
N ASP A 687 15.16 -28.24 -13.17
CA ASP A 687 15.99 -27.58 -14.20
C ASP A 687 16.14 -26.05 -13.98
N LEU A 688 16.47 -25.65 -12.75
CA LEU A 688 16.60 -24.25 -12.34
C LEU A 688 18.06 -23.78 -12.17
N GLU A 689 19.07 -24.63 -12.38
CA GLU A 689 20.48 -24.29 -12.15
C GLU A 689 20.94 -23.00 -12.87
N PRO A 690 20.59 -22.76 -14.16
CA PRO A 690 20.97 -21.51 -14.85
C PRO A 690 20.39 -20.25 -14.21
N TYR A 691 19.33 -20.40 -13.41
CA TYR A 691 18.58 -19.31 -12.78
C TYR A 691 18.78 -19.23 -11.27
N ARG A 692 19.66 -20.06 -10.69
CA ARG A 692 19.88 -20.19 -9.25
C ARG A 692 20.06 -18.86 -8.52
N ASN A 693 20.86 -17.97 -9.10
CA ASN A 693 21.18 -16.66 -8.54
C ASN A 693 20.41 -15.50 -9.19
N ARG A 694 19.40 -15.80 -10.01
CA ARG A 694 18.55 -14.79 -10.66
C ARG A 694 17.37 -14.45 -9.76
N GLU A 695 17.04 -13.17 -9.68
CA GLU A 695 15.86 -12.68 -8.96
C GLU A 695 14.57 -13.23 -9.59
N VAL A 696 13.59 -13.60 -8.75
CA VAL A 696 12.31 -14.15 -9.20
C VAL A 696 11.61 -13.20 -10.17
N LYS A 697 11.65 -11.89 -9.92
CA LYS A 697 11.05 -10.88 -10.82
C LYS A 697 11.57 -10.94 -12.26
N ASN A 698 12.82 -11.35 -12.45
CA ASN A 698 13.49 -11.42 -13.74
C ASN A 698 13.33 -12.77 -14.44
N LEU A 699 12.57 -13.72 -13.88
CA LEU A 699 12.28 -15.02 -14.49
C LEU A 699 11.09 -14.94 -15.46
N SER A 700 11.10 -15.80 -16.49
CA SER A 700 9.92 -16.05 -17.31
C SER A 700 8.80 -16.69 -16.47
N GLY A 701 7.54 -16.52 -16.90
CA GLY A 701 6.39 -17.11 -16.19
C GLY A 701 6.53 -18.62 -15.97
N GLY A 702 6.98 -19.36 -16.98
CA GLY A 702 7.23 -20.80 -16.85
C GLY A 702 8.33 -21.15 -15.82
N ASN A 703 9.38 -20.34 -15.69
CA ASN A 703 10.41 -20.58 -14.68
C ASN A 703 9.95 -20.18 -13.28
N LYS A 704 9.14 -19.12 -13.14
CA LYS A 704 8.45 -18.80 -11.86
C LYS A 704 7.56 -19.97 -11.42
N ARG A 705 6.83 -20.57 -12.35
CA ARG A 705 5.99 -21.76 -12.14
C ARG A 705 6.79 -22.96 -11.62
N LYS A 706 7.96 -23.23 -12.21
CA LYS A 706 8.89 -24.28 -11.73
C LYS A 706 9.36 -24.01 -10.30
N VAL A 707 9.71 -22.77 -9.97
CA VAL A 707 10.10 -22.39 -8.59
C VAL A 707 8.94 -22.61 -7.62
N SER A 708 7.72 -22.22 -8.00
CA SER A 708 6.50 -22.41 -7.21
C SER A 708 6.23 -23.91 -6.95
N ALA A 709 6.37 -24.75 -7.98
CA ALA A 709 6.29 -26.21 -7.84
C ALA A 709 7.38 -26.76 -6.91
N ALA A 710 8.65 -26.33 -7.07
CA ALA A 710 9.75 -26.74 -6.21
C ALA A 710 9.49 -26.40 -4.73
N VAL A 711 8.97 -25.20 -4.44
CA VAL A 711 8.57 -24.78 -3.09
C VAL A 711 7.45 -25.67 -2.53
N ALA A 712 6.47 -26.03 -3.35
CA ALA A 712 5.36 -26.89 -2.94
C ALA A 712 5.87 -28.27 -2.50
N PHE A 713 6.74 -28.88 -3.29
CA PHE A 713 7.29 -30.23 -3.07
C PHE A 713 8.40 -30.33 -2.01
N MET A 714 8.96 -29.20 -1.59
CA MET A 714 10.06 -29.16 -0.63
C MET A 714 9.73 -29.73 0.75
N ALA A 715 10.72 -30.37 1.39
CA ALA A 715 10.65 -30.87 2.77
C ALA A 715 9.52 -31.88 3.03
N ASN A 716 9.29 -32.77 2.07
CA ASN A 716 8.39 -33.93 2.12
C ASN A 716 7.02 -33.66 2.80
N PRO A 717 6.18 -32.80 2.22
CA PRO A 717 4.88 -32.44 2.80
C PRO A 717 3.88 -33.60 2.71
N SER A 718 3.05 -33.84 3.73
CA SER A 718 2.08 -34.96 3.70
C SER A 718 1.01 -34.85 2.59
N LEU A 719 0.75 -33.64 2.11
CA LEU A 719 -0.27 -33.31 1.11
C LEU A 719 0.21 -32.13 0.27
N VAL A 720 0.13 -32.27 -1.06
CA VAL A 720 0.49 -31.22 -2.02
C VAL A 720 -0.72 -30.83 -2.85
N PHE A 721 -0.98 -29.54 -2.96
CA PHE A 721 -2.01 -28.95 -3.79
C PHE A 721 -1.36 -28.23 -4.98
N LEU A 722 -1.80 -28.52 -6.20
CA LEU A 722 -1.27 -27.94 -7.43
C LEU A 722 -2.40 -27.31 -8.24
N ASP A 723 -2.47 -25.98 -8.28
CA ASP A 723 -3.53 -25.26 -8.99
C ASP A 723 -3.03 -24.90 -10.41
N GLU A 724 -3.48 -25.66 -11.41
CA GLU A 724 -3.11 -25.57 -12.82
C GLU A 724 -1.59 -25.59 -13.12
N PRO A 725 -0.80 -26.52 -12.53
CA PRO A 725 0.66 -26.41 -12.39
C PRO A 725 1.47 -26.28 -13.69
N THR A 726 0.88 -26.60 -14.83
CA THR A 726 1.50 -26.63 -16.16
C THR A 726 1.25 -25.39 -17.00
N THR A 727 0.38 -24.47 -16.56
CA THR A 727 0.03 -23.27 -17.32
C THR A 727 1.25 -22.39 -17.57
N GLY A 728 1.48 -22.03 -18.84
CA GLY A 728 2.61 -21.17 -19.24
C GLY A 728 3.96 -21.88 -19.33
N LEU A 729 3.99 -23.22 -19.26
CA LEU A 729 5.17 -24.03 -19.57
C LEU A 729 5.18 -24.47 -21.03
N ASP A 730 6.38 -24.53 -21.62
CA ASP A 730 6.60 -25.20 -22.90
C ASP A 730 6.39 -26.73 -22.78
N ALA A 731 6.14 -27.39 -23.90
CA ALA A 731 5.84 -28.83 -23.91
C ALA A 731 6.95 -29.69 -23.25
N GLY A 732 8.23 -29.29 -23.41
CA GLY A 732 9.36 -29.97 -22.79
C GLY A 732 9.35 -29.81 -21.26
N ALA A 733 9.22 -28.57 -20.77
CA ALA A 733 9.12 -28.32 -19.33
C ALA A 733 7.88 -28.95 -18.69
N LYS A 734 6.74 -28.98 -19.39
CA LYS A 734 5.50 -29.63 -18.96
C LYS A 734 5.72 -31.12 -18.67
N ARG A 735 6.36 -31.85 -19.59
CA ARG A 735 6.68 -33.28 -19.42
C ARG A 735 7.64 -33.54 -18.26
N LYS A 736 8.63 -32.68 -18.05
CA LYS A 736 9.56 -32.79 -16.92
C LYS A 736 8.85 -32.59 -15.58
N LEU A 737 7.97 -31.58 -15.49
CA LEU A 737 7.14 -31.37 -14.31
C LEU A 737 6.23 -32.57 -14.03
N TRP A 738 5.62 -33.15 -15.07
CA TRP A 738 4.83 -34.38 -14.92
C TRP A 738 5.63 -35.54 -14.36
N SER A 739 6.85 -35.74 -14.83
CA SER A 739 7.74 -36.77 -14.31
C SER A 739 8.08 -36.54 -12.82
N ALA A 740 8.29 -35.29 -12.40
CA ALA A 740 8.46 -34.96 -10.98
C ALA A 740 7.20 -35.24 -10.14
N ILE A 741 6.00 -34.89 -10.64
CA ILE A 741 4.73 -35.17 -9.96
C ILE A 741 4.48 -36.68 -9.83
N ARG A 742 4.77 -37.46 -10.89
CA ARG A 742 4.67 -38.93 -10.85
C ARG A 742 5.64 -39.51 -9.83
N ALA A 743 6.90 -39.10 -9.86
CA ALA A 743 7.89 -39.56 -8.89
C ALA A 743 7.49 -39.21 -7.44
N ALA A 744 6.93 -38.03 -7.21
CA ALA A 744 6.41 -37.64 -5.89
C ALA A 744 5.27 -38.55 -5.43
N ARG A 745 4.27 -38.81 -6.30
CA ARG A 745 3.17 -39.73 -6.02
C ARG A 745 3.69 -41.14 -5.72
N ASP A 746 4.61 -41.65 -6.55
CA ASP A 746 5.17 -43.00 -6.41
C ASP A 746 6.04 -43.14 -5.15
N ALA A 747 6.61 -42.03 -4.64
CA ALA A 747 7.27 -41.96 -3.34
C ALA A 747 6.29 -41.91 -2.14
N GLY A 748 4.98 -41.91 -2.40
CA GLY A 748 3.93 -41.97 -1.38
C GLY A 748 3.33 -40.61 -1.00
N LEU A 749 3.60 -39.54 -1.75
CA LEU A 749 2.96 -38.24 -1.53
C LEU A 749 1.51 -38.27 -2.02
N THR A 750 0.61 -37.61 -1.29
CA THR A 750 -0.77 -37.40 -1.72
C THR A 750 -0.87 -36.05 -2.41
N ILE A 751 -1.40 -36.05 -3.64
CA ILE A 751 -1.42 -34.86 -4.50
C ILE A 751 -2.87 -34.58 -4.90
N ILE A 752 -3.27 -33.31 -4.84
CA ILE A 752 -4.54 -32.84 -5.38
C ILE A 752 -4.20 -31.77 -6.40
N MET A 753 -4.65 -31.92 -7.63
CA MET A 753 -4.38 -30.96 -8.70
C MET A 753 -5.66 -30.47 -9.38
N THR A 754 -5.69 -29.21 -9.79
CA THR A 754 -6.68 -28.70 -10.75
C THR A 754 -6.08 -28.69 -12.14
N SER A 755 -6.89 -29.01 -13.14
CA SER A 755 -6.51 -28.79 -14.53
C SER A 755 -7.76 -28.53 -15.39
N HIS A 756 -7.55 -27.91 -16.53
CA HIS A 756 -8.52 -27.83 -17.63
C HIS A 756 -8.15 -28.76 -18.79
N SER A 757 -7.01 -29.46 -18.70
CA SER A 757 -6.51 -30.39 -19.73
C SER A 757 -6.77 -31.82 -19.28
N MET A 758 -7.49 -32.60 -20.09
CA MET A 758 -7.67 -34.03 -19.81
C MET A 758 -6.34 -34.78 -19.89
N GLU A 759 -5.45 -34.39 -20.81
CA GLU A 759 -4.12 -34.98 -21.00
C GLU A 759 -3.30 -34.97 -19.69
N GLU A 760 -3.38 -33.89 -18.92
CA GLU A 760 -2.71 -33.77 -17.62
C GLU A 760 -3.32 -34.67 -16.56
N CYS A 761 -4.65 -34.69 -16.48
CA CYS A 761 -5.36 -35.52 -15.52
C CYS A 761 -5.15 -37.01 -15.81
N GLU A 762 -5.14 -37.39 -17.08
CA GLU A 762 -4.87 -38.74 -17.54
C GLU A 762 -3.44 -39.20 -17.23
N ALA A 763 -2.44 -38.34 -17.46
CA ALA A 763 -1.04 -38.69 -17.20
C ALA A 763 -0.69 -38.82 -15.71
N LEU A 764 -1.40 -38.09 -14.82
CA LEU A 764 -0.99 -37.89 -13.42
C LEU A 764 -1.97 -38.45 -12.40
N CYS A 765 -3.27 -38.33 -12.64
CA CYS A 765 -4.31 -38.58 -11.63
C CYS A 765 -4.74 -40.05 -11.58
N THR A 766 -4.92 -40.56 -10.38
CA THR A 766 -5.51 -41.89 -10.12
C THR A 766 -7.03 -41.83 -10.14
N LYS A 767 -7.61 -40.70 -9.72
CA LYS A 767 -9.05 -40.43 -9.69
C LYS A 767 -9.31 -38.99 -10.13
N ILE A 768 -10.33 -38.79 -10.95
CA ILE A 768 -10.68 -37.51 -11.55
C ILE A 768 -12.13 -37.16 -11.17
N GLY A 769 -12.35 -35.94 -10.70
CA GLY A 769 -13.68 -35.36 -10.52
C GLY A 769 -13.91 -34.27 -11.55
N ILE A 770 -14.89 -34.46 -12.44
CA ILE A 770 -15.24 -33.50 -13.49
C ILE A 770 -16.28 -32.53 -12.93
N MET A 771 -15.96 -31.24 -12.93
CA MET A 771 -16.77 -30.17 -12.36
C MET A 771 -17.39 -29.27 -13.43
N LYS A 772 -18.65 -28.87 -13.21
CA LYS A 772 -19.34 -27.82 -13.98
C LYS A 772 -20.29 -27.05 -13.07
N SER A 773 -20.28 -25.72 -13.19
CA SER A 773 -21.18 -24.84 -12.43
C SER A 773 -21.19 -25.08 -10.91
N GLY A 774 -20.04 -25.42 -10.32
CA GLY A 774 -19.89 -25.62 -8.88
C GLY A 774 -20.26 -27.01 -8.36
N GLN A 775 -20.69 -27.93 -9.23
CA GLN A 775 -21.08 -29.31 -8.89
C GLN A 775 -20.19 -30.34 -9.60
N PHE A 776 -20.07 -31.55 -9.04
CA PHE A 776 -19.50 -32.69 -9.76
C PHE A 776 -20.52 -33.25 -10.75
N ILE A 777 -20.13 -33.36 -12.01
CA ILE A 777 -20.90 -34.08 -13.03
C ILE A 777 -20.64 -35.58 -12.91
N CYS A 778 -19.37 -35.98 -12.84
CA CYS A 778 -18.98 -37.37 -12.68
C CYS A 778 -17.65 -37.44 -11.91
N LEU A 779 -17.39 -38.60 -11.32
CA LEU A 779 -16.25 -38.85 -10.46
C LEU A 779 -15.80 -40.30 -10.65
N GLY A 780 -14.52 -40.55 -10.90
CA GLY A 780 -14.06 -41.92 -11.08
C GLY A 780 -12.57 -42.03 -11.37
N ASN A 781 -12.06 -43.25 -11.36
CA ASN A 781 -10.77 -43.57 -11.94
C ASN A 781 -10.81 -43.42 -13.46
N LEU A 782 -9.65 -43.15 -14.07
CA LEU A 782 -9.56 -42.82 -15.49
C LEU A 782 -10.17 -43.91 -16.40
N GLN A 783 -9.90 -45.18 -16.10
CA GLN A 783 -10.44 -46.31 -16.87
C GLN A 783 -11.98 -46.37 -16.81
N HIS A 784 -12.58 -46.15 -15.63
CA HIS A 784 -14.04 -46.10 -15.49
C HIS A 784 -14.65 -44.97 -16.30
N LEU A 785 -14.05 -43.77 -16.24
CA LEU A 785 -14.51 -42.63 -17.01
C LEU A 785 -14.35 -42.83 -18.52
N LYS A 786 -13.25 -43.44 -18.97
CA LYS A 786 -13.04 -43.80 -20.39
C LYS A 786 -14.03 -44.85 -20.87
N ASN A 787 -14.27 -45.91 -20.10
CA ASN A 787 -15.22 -46.95 -20.48
C ASN A 787 -16.66 -46.41 -20.56
N ARG A 788 -16.98 -45.42 -19.73
CA ARG A 788 -18.33 -44.87 -19.65
C ARG A 788 -18.61 -43.75 -20.65
N PHE A 789 -17.62 -42.89 -20.90
CA PHE A 789 -17.79 -41.68 -21.71
C PHE A 789 -16.94 -41.65 -22.98
N GLY A 790 -15.91 -42.49 -23.10
CA GLY A 790 -15.14 -42.66 -24.32
C GLY A 790 -16.00 -43.32 -25.38
N LYS A 791 -16.15 -42.65 -26.52
CA LYS A 791 -16.76 -43.21 -27.72
C LYS A 791 -15.68 -43.37 -28.78
N GLY A 792 -15.48 -44.59 -29.25
CA GLY A 792 -14.58 -44.90 -30.34
C GLY A 792 -13.14 -45.23 -29.94
N TYR A 793 -12.37 -45.64 -30.93
CA TYR A 793 -10.96 -46.00 -30.82
C TYR A 793 -10.12 -45.14 -31.77
N SER A 794 -8.96 -44.68 -31.31
CA SER A 794 -7.96 -43.97 -32.10
C SER A 794 -6.82 -44.94 -32.41
N VAL A 795 -6.57 -45.17 -33.68
CA VAL A 795 -5.49 -46.03 -34.18
C VAL A 795 -4.42 -45.14 -34.78
N GLN A 796 -3.24 -45.11 -34.18
CA GLN A 796 -2.06 -44.47 -34.76
C GLN A 796 -1.27 -45.48 -35.57
N VAL A 797 -1.18 -45.23 -36.88
CA VAL A 797 -0.44 -46.07 -37.82
C VAL A 797 0.82 -45.32 -38.27
N LYS A 798 1.98 -45.94 -38.07
CA LYS A 798 3.26 -45.45 -38.58
C LYS A 798 3.54 -46.10 -39.93
N VAL A 799 3.70 -45.30 -40.98
CA VAL A 799 3.92 -45.77 -42.35
C VAL A 799 5.23 -45.19 -42.88
N SER A 800 5.91 -45.93 -43.78
CA SER A 800 7.12 -45.42 -44.43
C SER A 800 6.79 -44.16 -45.25
N ARG A 801 7.65 -43.13 -45.17
CA ARG A 801 7.46 -41.83 -45.85
C ARG A 801 7.18 -41.98 -47.35
N GLU A 802 7.77 -42.99 -47.98
CA GLU A 802 7.61 -43.28 -49.42
C GLU A 802 6.19 -43.74 -49.80
N LYS A 803 5.45 -44.34 -48.85
CA LYS A 803 4.10 -44.92 -49.08
C LYS A 803 2.95 -44.15 -48.42
N MET A 804 3.24 -43.01 -47.78
CA MET A 804 2.22 -42.20 -47.10
C MET A 804 1.10 -41.73 -48.02
N ASN A 805 1.44 -41.37 -49.28
CA ASN A 805 0.46 -40.88 -50.25
C ASN A 805 -0.45 -42.01 -50.78
N GLU A 806 0.09 -43.22 -50.97
CA GLU A 806 -0.69 -44.40 -51.38
C GLU A 806 -1.67 -44.80 -50.26
N PHE A 807 -1.19 -44.86 -49.02
CA PHE A 807 -2.03 -45.21 -47.87
C PHE A 807 -3.15 -44.19 -47.60
N GLN A 808 -2.90 -42.89 -47.84
CA GLN A 808 -3.95 -41.87 -47.75
C GLN A 808 -5.06 -42.04 -48.79
N GLN A 809 -4.69 -42.41 -50.03
CA GLN A 809 -5.67 -42.67 -51.09
C GLN A 809 -6.48 -43.93 -50.80
N GLU A 810 -5.85 -44.97 -50.25
CA GLU A 810 -6.55 -46.18 -49.82
C GLU A 810 -7.51 -45.89 -48.65
N LEU A 811 -7.08 -45.16 -47.61
CA LEU A 811 -7.97 -44.77 -46.50
C LEU A 811 -9.22 -44.03 -46.96
N ALA A 812 -9.13 -43.22 -48.02
CA ALA A 812 -10.27 -42.50 -48.59
C ALA A 812 -11.29 -43.41 -49.32
N THR A 813 -10.92 -44.66 -49.65
CA THR A 813 -11.78 -45.61 -50.39
C THR A 813 -12.36 -46.74 -49.53
N ILE A 814 -11.93 -46.86 -48.27
CA ILE A 814 -12.36 -47.93 -47.36
C ILE A 814 -13.74 -47.61 -46.76
N THR A 815 -14.65 -48.57 -46.79
CA THR A 815 -15.99 -48.47 -46.19
C THR A 815 -15.95 -48.66 -44.67
N GLN A 816 -16.92 -48.08 -43.94
CA GLN A 816 -16.97 -48.13 -42.48
C GLN A 816 -16.94 -49.56 -41.90
N THR A 817 -17.55 -50.52 -42.60
CA THR A 817 -17.59 -51.95 -42.24
C THR A 817 -16.27 -52.69 -42.43
N THR A 818 -15.44 -52.29 -43.40
CA THR A 818 -14.11 -52.90 -43.60
C THR A 818 -13.09 -52.37 -42.60
N LEU A 819 -13.24 -51.11 -42.17
CA LEU A 819 -12.48 -50.51 -41.07
C LEU A 819 -12.70 -51.24 -39.73
N GLU A 820 -13.94 -51.63 -39.41
CA GLU A 820 -14.26 -52.42 -38.21
C GLU A 820 -13.59 -53.82 -38.24
N GLN A 821 -13.58 -54.49 -39.40
CA GLN A 821 -12.92 -55.80 -39.55
C GLN A 821 -11.38 -55.72 -39.44
N ILE A 822 -10.78 -54.66 -39.99
CA ILE A 822 -9.34 -54.37 -39.83
C ILE A 822 -9.03 -54.11 -38.35
N PHE A 823 -9.91 -53.40 -37.65
CA PHE A 823 -9.74 -53.10 -36.23
C PHE A 823 -9.79 -54.33 -35.34
N VAL A 824 -10.76 -55.23 -35.54
CA VAL A 824 -10.90 -56.47 -34.75
C VAL A 824 -9.65 -57.35 -34.88
N ARG A 825 -9.07 -57.42 -36.10
CA ARG A 825 -7.80 -58.12 -36.34
C ARG A 825 -6.58 -57.43 -35.72
N LEU A 826 -6.52 -56.11 -35.74
CA LEU A 826 -5.42 -55.34 -35.14
C LEU A 826 -5.46 -55.33 -33.60
N ALA A 827 -6.65 -55.43 -33.01
CA ALA A 827 -6.88 -55.45 -31.57
C ALA A 827 -6.80 -56.86 -30.93
N GLY A 828 -6.70 -57.92 -31.74
CA GLY A 828 -6.49 -59.30 -31.28
C GLY A 828 -7.73 -59.99 -30.69
N TYR A 829 -8.95 -59.60 -31.09
CA TYR A 829 -10.19 -60.25 -30.66
C TYR A 829 -10.80 -61.11 -31.79
N ASP A 830 -11.37 -62.26 -31.47
CA ASP A 830 -12.25 -63.02 -32.38
C ASP A 830 -13.72 -62.70 -32.08
N ILE A 831 -14.53 -62.53 -33.13
CA ILE A 831 -15.98 -62.43 -33.04
C ILE A 831 -16.55 -63.82 -33.37
N ASN A 832 -17.25 -64.43 -32.41
CA ASN A 832 -18.08 -65.61 -32.69
C ASN A 832 -19.43 -65.20 -33.30
N ASP A 833 -20.08 -66.12 -34.01
CA ASP A 833 -21.34 -65.93 -34.77
C ASP A 833 -22.52 -65.35 -33.95
N ASP A 834 -22.40 -65.30 -32.61
CA ASP A 834 -23.39 -64.72 -31.68
C ASP A 834 -23.08 -63.28 -31.20
N ASN A 835 -22.12 -62.56 -31.82
CA ASN A 835 -21.75 -61.17 -31.48
C ASN A 835 -21.27 -60.94 -30.02
N THR A 836 -20.71 -61.95 -29.37
CA THR A 836 -20.08 -61.82 -28.03
C THR A 836 -18.56 -61.85 -28.13
N LEU A 837 -17.89 -60.85 -27.54
CA LEU A 837 -16.42 -60.75 -27.45
C LEU A 837 -15.89 -61.63 -26.30
N THR A 838 -14.98 -62.55 -26.59
CA THR A 838 -14.26 -63.34 -25.56
C THR A 838 -12.77 -63.02 -25.59
N GLU A 839 -12.17 -62.68 -24.44
CA GLU A 839 -10.72 -62.51 -24.28
C GLU A 839 -9.99 -63.87 -24.40
N THR A 840 -8.88 -63.91 -25.15
CA THR A 840 -7.89 -64.99 -25.02
C THR A 840 -6.92 -64.67 -23.88
N PRO A 841 -6.41 -65.68 -23.14
CA PRO A 841 -5.58 -65.42 -21.98
C PRO A 841 -4.17 -64.97 -22.40
N SER A 842 -3.77 -63.80 -21.89
CA SER A 842 -2.41 -63.31 -21.67
C SER A 842 -1.29 -63.83 -22.59
N VAL A 843 -0.85 -63.00 -23.54
CA VAL A 843 0.54 -63.01 -24.01
C VAL A 843 1.20 -61.68 -23.65
N SER A 844 1.94 -61.72 -22.55
CA SER A 844 2.99 -60.76 -22.25
C SER A 844 4.07 -60.78 -23.33
N SER A 845 4.69 -59.61 -23.56
CA SER A 845 5.96 -59.39 -24.27
C SER A 845 6.02 -59.71 -25.77
N GLN A 846 6.33 -58.67 -26.55
CA GLN A 846 7.14 -58.72 -27.77
C GLN A 846 7.11 -60.06 -28.53
N SER A 847 6.08 -60.30 -29.33
CA SER A 847 6.17 -61.27 -30.40
C SER A 847 5.99 -60.55 -31.73
N ASN A 848 7.04 -60.59 -32.55
CA ASN A 848 7.08 -60.12 -33.93
C ASN A 848 5.84 -60.60 -34.69
N LEU A 849 4.86 -59.73 -34.89
CA LEU A 849 3.77 -59.91 -35.85
C LEU A 849 4.22 -59.41 -37.22
N ASN A 850 5.29 -60.01 -37.75
CA ASN A 850 5.55 -59.99 -39.19
C ASN A 850 4.66 -61.06 -39.82
N THR A 851 3.39 -60.73 -40.11
CA THR A 851 2.55 -61.29 -41.20
C THR A 851 1.06 -61.00 -40.95
N ALA A 852 0.65 -59.75 -41.13
CA ALA A 852 -0.72 -59.44 -41.51
C ALA A 852 -0.66 -58.44 -42.67
N THR A 853 -0.48 -58.97 -43.89
CA THR A 853 -0.63 -58.21 -45.12
C THR A 853 -2.09 -57.78 -45.26
N VAL A 854 -2.40 -56.55 -44.84
CA VAL A 854 -3.46 -55.77 -45.49
C VAL A 854 -2.88 -55.32 -46.82
N ASN A 855 -3.63 -55.51 -47.90
CA ASN A 855 -3.20 -55.32 -49.28
C ASN A 855 -2.18 -54.17 -49.46
N GLN A 856 -0.96 -54.53 -49.87
CA GLN A 856 0.13 -53.72 -50.41
C GLN A 856 0.76 -52.54 -49.62
N VAL A 857 0.33 -52.19 -48.41
CA VAL A 857 1.04 -51.18 -47.60
C VAL A 857 1.69 -51.76 -46.34
N SER A 858 3.01 -51.70 -46.28
CA SER A 858 3.82 -52.11 -45.13
C SER A 858 3.69 -51.09 -43.99
N VAL A 859 2.73 -51.33 -43.09
CA VAL A 859 2.62 -50.64 -41.80
C VAL A 859 3.84 -50.99 -40.96
N ILE A 860 4.56 -49.97 -40.49
CA ILE A 860 5.79 -50.14 -39.69
C ILE A 860 5.44 -50.45 -38.23
N ASP A 861 4.44 -49.75 -37.70
CA ASP A 861 3.99 -49.91 -36.32
C ASP A 861 2.53 -49.42 -36.19
N CYS A 862 1.76 -50.01 -35.28
CA CYS A 862 0.36 -49.67 -35.08
C CYS A 862 0.04 -49.67 -33.58
N THR A 863 -0.53 -48.57 -33.09
CA THR A 863 -0.98 -48.47 -31.70
C THR A 863 -2.46 -48.14 -31.65
N VAL A 864 -3.22 -48.99 -30.96
CA VAL A 864 -4.65 -48.81 -30.73
C VAL A 864 -4.85 -48.22 -29.34
N SER A 865 -5.58 -47.11 -29.26
CA SER A 865 -5.92 -46.45 -28.00
C SER A 865 -7.41 -46.12 -27.95
N THR A 866 -8.03 -46.19 -26.78
CA THR A 866 -9.39 -45.69 -26.60
C THR A 866 -9.40 -44.16 -26.73
N CYS A 867 -10.35 -43.62 -27.50
CA CYS A 867 -10.45 -42.17 -27.69
C CYS A 867 -10.51 -41.45 -26.34
N THR A 868 -9.66 -40.44 -26.15
CA THR A 868 -9.68 -39.61 -24.94
C THR A 868 -10.91 -38.71 -24.94
N LEU A 869 -11.46 -38.42 -23.76
CA LEU A 869 -12.69 -37.61 -23.58
C LEU A 869 -12.63 -36.23 -24.27
N ASP A 870 -11.44 -35.65 -24.47
CA ASP A 870 -11.23 -34.33 -25.09
C ASP A 870 -11.21 -34.34 -26.63
N LYS A 871 -11.01 -35.51 -27.27
CA LYS A 871 -10.79 -35.61 -28.73
C LYS A 871 -12.08 -35.70 -29.55
N LEU A 872 -13.22 -35.33 -28.97
CA LEU A 872 -14.52 -35.38 -29.65
C LEU A 872 -14.69 -34.29 -30.74
N ASP A 873 -13.86 -33.23 -30.77
CA ASP A 873 -14.12 -32.06 -31.63
C ASP A 873 -12.94 -31.53 -32.51
N SER A 874 -11.80 -32.23 -32.64
CA SER A 874 -10.70 -31.74 -33.50
C SER A 874 -10.51 -32.57 -34.77
N ASP A 875 -10.63 -31.97 -35.94
CA ASP A 875 -10.27 -32.60 -37.22
C ASP A 875 -8.79 -33.05 -37.24
N GLN A 876 -8.52 -34.07 -38.06
CA GLN A 876 -7.25 -34.80 -38.22
C GLN A 876 -6.01 -33.89 -38.21
N PHE A 877 -5.10 -34.10 -37.26
CA PHE A 877 -3.76 -33.50 -37.31
C PHE A 877 -2.77 -34.47 -37.98
N MET A 878 -2.11 -34.00 -39.03
CA MET A 878 -1.14 -34.75 -39.82
C MET A 878 0.28 -34.36 -39.45
N SER A 879 1.12 -35.31 -39.04
CA SER A 879 2.58 -35.19 -39.00
C SER A 879 3.22 -36.13 -40.02
N ALA A 880 4.39 -35.77 -40.54
CA ALA A 880 5.03 -36.37 -41.72
C ALA A 880 5.36 -37.89 -41.66
N GLU A 881 5.04 -38.59 -40.55
CA GLU A 881 5.38 -40.01 -40.32
C GLU A 881 4.27 -40.83 -39.65
N SER A 882 3.10 -40.26 -39.33
CA SER A 882 2.05 -40.96 -38.57
C SER A 882 0.65 -40.48 -38.94
N ILE A 883 -0.29 -41.42 -39.06
CA ILE A 883 -1.69 -41.16 -39.38
C ILE A 883 -2.56 -41.61 -38.20
N ASP A 884 -3.41 -40.72 -37.72
CA ASP A 884 -4.35 -40.94 -36.61
C ASP A 884 -5.74 -41.23 -37.21
N ILE A 885 -6.20 -42.48 -37.13
CA ILE A 885 -7.50 -42.94 -37.63
C ILE A 885 -8.47 -43.05 -36.45
N ARG A 886 -9.65 -42.45 -36.57
CA ARG A 886 -10.72 -42.54 -35.55
C ARG A 886 -11.82 -43.48 -36.02
N LEU A 887 -12.22 -44.40 -35.15
CA LEU A 887 -13.31 -45.36 -35.34
C LEU A 887 -14.44 -45.10 -34.36
#